data_AF-A0A094AJS3-F1
#
_entry.id   AF-A0A094AJS3-F1
#
_cell.length_a   1.000
_cell.length_b   1.000
_cell.length_c   1.000
_cell.angle_alpha   90.00
_cell.angle_beta   90.00
_cell.angle_gamma   90.00
#
_symmetry.space_group_name_H-M   'P 1'
#
loop_
_entity.id
_entity.type
_entity.pdbx_description
1 polymer ?
#
loop_
_entity_poly.entity_id
_entity_poly.type
_entity_poly.pdbx_seq_one_letter_code
_entity_poly.pdbx_strand_id
1 'polypeptide(L)'
;MSKNYTRVEDQHDGEQQLDELCIVCREIDLRQYLFLDSCPGTVRLGEFQDILKRKHCALCRIIIQALYVNSEDHWQEGIYPVESCYLGRHDKLSRPSILEVWFTSDSMTLPKGMYGHSTTIGTVILVSNGTKGLEDTPINPGRTVGTSVDMAVLRGWLSNCESRHGGKCEGTRAAVPSGIIDSQLLIDVNKGCLVQAGANDRYIALSYVWGKVNMLQTMTTNLVRLQQNGALADLSDQIPTAIKNAMQLVSNFGEKYLWVDALCIVQDGQEKQTQISQMDKIYGRATLTIVALAGDDANAGLPGIGTTSRTVNQYSEIIQGLCLVAKSPELSGLLWASRWESRAWTFQERILSRRLLYFTEAQIYFQCRSCICCEDVHGEYSRSTGIASGAVNPLEREVRDTDAAYSPVFNIYEGLVKSYCRRQLSYQFDILSAFSGIMSALRERYGWKFISALPEQAFGLALLWRPMASCRPRFRLKLDEVGSNFDKFPSWCWSAWEGDIFWDAWRTHSYAGNDVRFKTEVENFEVKDKTGWRSINLNLEHYTLKHQSPATSKTSFSLIEEVTERDHGIPEGSLPDVPVIRFWAEAIQLGRLYVSSEKKLPKDSSYTVSSMSWIETFNKVWVYDIEDHHCGTLTGDESLQANLGDDISKYELILLSRCYQDVVTDADIEANSDRLPPEHPRSQEYYQAVFDTSRYVPTVDWALNVMLVERKESYFLRVAVGQIHGDAWKKAGPCKKLVWLA
;
A
#
# COMPACT_ATOMS: atom_id res chain seq x y z
N MET A 1 -10.30 -7.22 19.94
CA MET A 1 -11.27 -6.86 20.99
C MET A 1 -12.56 -6.52 20.27
N SER A 2 -13.62 -7.32 20.41
CA SER A 2 -14.90 -7.04 19.77
C SER A 2 -15.44 -5.68 20.24
N LYS A 3 -15.67 -4.76 19.31
CA LYS A 3 -16.31 -3.47 19.59
C LYS A 3 -17.75 -3.76 19.99
N ASN A 4 -18.03 -3.64 21.29
CA ASN A 4 -19.39 -3.38 21.73
C ASN A 4 -19.70 -1.94 21.34
N TYR A 5 -20.33 -1.76 20.18
CA TYR A 5 -20.99 -0.51 19.84
C TYR A 5 -22.03 -0.24 20.93
N THR A 6 -21.68 0.58 21.93
CA THR A 6 -22.63 1.01 22.96
C THR A 6 -23.68 1.86 22.26
N ARG A 7 -24.75 1.16 21.90
CA ARG A 7 -26.03 1.66 21.46
C ARG A 7 -26.44 2.84 22.34
N VAL A 8 -26.66 4.00 21.74
CA VAL A 8 -27.58 4.96 22.35
C VAL A 8 -28.93 4.26 22.29
N GLU A 9 -29.47 3.85 23.44
CA GLU A 9 -30.65 3.00 23.53
C GLU A 9 -31.84 3.60 22.76
N ASP A 10 -32.38 2.82 21.81
CA ASP A 10 -33.62 3.13 21.11
C ASP A 10 -34.80 2.95 22.06
N GLN A 11 -35.38 4.06 22.52
CA GLN A 11 -36.79 4.08 22.94
C GLN A 11 -37.60 4.68 21.79
N HIS A 12 -38.11 3.82 20.91
CA HIS A 12 -39.15 4.17 19.96
C HIS A 12 -40.51 3.93 20.62
N ASP A 13 -41.02 4.97 21.30
CA ASP A 13 -42.45 5.12 21.55
C ASP A 13 -43.05 5.95 20.41
N GLY A 14 -44.14 5.43 19.84
CA GLY A 14 -44.77 5.90 18.61
C GLY A 14 -45.53 7.22 18.73
N GLU A 15 -44.82 8.33 18.90
CA GLU A 15 -45.34 9.68 18.66
C GLU A 15 -44.38 10.44 17.73
N GLN A 16 -44.94 11.16 16.75
CA GLN A 16 -44.20 12.05 15.85
C GLN A 16 -43.51 13.16 16.66
N GLN A 17 -42.30 12.91 17.17
CA GLN A 17 -41.48 13.94 17.79
C GLN A 17 -40.99 14.91 16.71
N LEU A 18 -41.44 16.16 16.82
CA LEU A 18 -40.95 17.29 16.04
C LEU A 18 -39.42 17.39 16.13
N ASP A 19 -38.76 17.62 14.98
CA ASP A 19 -37.33 17.87 14.80
C ASP A 19 -36.76 18.89 15.83
N GLU A 20 -36.35 18.47 17.02
CA GLU A 20 -35.79 19.37 18.04
C GLU A 20 -34.34 19.76 17.70
N LEU A 21 -34.17 20.61 16.68
CA LEU A 21 -32.86 21.17 16.35
C LEU A 21 -32.38 22.11 17.47
N CYS A 22 -31.08 22.10 17.76
CA CYS A 22 -30.46 23.09 18.64
C CYS A 22 -30.45 24.48 17.97
N ILE A 23 -30.23 25.54 18.75
CA ILE A 23 -30.25 26.94 18.26
C ILE A 23 -29.37 27.11 17.01
N VAL A 24 -28.15 26.55 17.04
CA VAL A 24 -27.21 26.63 15.91
C VAL A 24 -27.70 25.84 14.69
N CYS A 25 -28.23 24.63 14.90
CA CYS A 25 -28.69 23.78 13.79
C CYS A 25 -29.99 24.27 13.13
N ARG A 26 -30.80 25.09 13.82
CA ARG A 26 -32.01 25.70 13.25
C ARG A 26 -31.71 26.73 12.18
N GLU A 27 -30.55 27.38 12.25
CA GLU A 27 -30.14 28.42 11.30
C GLU A 27 -29.60 27.85 9.98
N ILE A 28 -29.36 26.53 9.92
CA ILE A 28 -28.81 25.86 8.75
C ILE A 28 -29.93 25.47 7.80
N ASP A 29 -30.00 26.09 6.62
CA ASP A 29 -30.90 25.66 5.54
C ASP A 29 -30.24 24.50 4.76
N LEU A 30 -30.61 23.26 5.09
CA LEU A 30 -30.04 22.06 4.46
C LEU A 30 -30.28 22.03 2.94
N ARG A 31 -31.32 22.70 2.43
CA ARG A 31 -31.59 22.69 0.99
C ARG A 31 -30.54 23.46 0.20
N GLN A 32 -29.99 24.54 0.76
CA GLN A 32 -28.92 25.30 0.10
C GLN A 32 -27.66 24.45 -0.06
N TYR A 33 -27.35 23.60 0.90
CA TYR A 33 -26.17 22.74 0.87
C TYR A 33 -26.35 21.48 0.02
N LEU A 34 -27.56 20.92 -0.05
CA LEU A 34 -27.83 19.64 -0.72
C LEU A 34 -28.28 19.79 -2.18
N PHE A 35 -28.84 20.94 -2.56
CA PHE A 35 -29.44 21.15 -3.88
C PHE A 35 -28.80 22.25 -4.72
N LEU A 36 -28.24 23.31 -4.11
CA LEU A 36 -27.70 24.46 -4.83
C LEU A 36 -26.18 24.38 -5.03
N ASP A 37 -25.71 24.82 -6.20
CA ASP A 37 -24.27 24.92 -6.53
C ASP A 37 -23.60 26.17 -5.91
N SER A 38 -24.38 27.04 -5.26
CA SER A 38 -23.85 28.13 -4.45
C SER A 38 -23.26 27.54 -3.16
N CYS A 39 -22.00 27.84 -2.84
CA CYS A 39 -21.40 27.52 -1.55
C CYS A 39 -21.84 28.57 -0.51
N PRO A 40 -22.82 28.29 0.37
CA PRO A 40 -23.38 29.29 1.28
C PRO A 40 -22.43 29.62 2.46
N GLY A 41 -21.24 29.01 2.50
CA GLY A 41 -20.20 29.23 3.51
C GLY A 41 -20.19 28.19 4.63
N THR A 42 -19.16 28.29 5.46
CA THR A 42 -18.86 27.35 6.55
C THR A 42 -19.67 27.69 7.81
N VAL A 43 -20.29 26.68 8.46
CA VAL A 43 -21.04 26.85 9.71
C VAL A 43 -20.29 26.22 10.88
N ARG A 44 -20.07 27.00 11.94
CA ARG A 44 -19.41 26.53 13.17
C ARG A 44 -20.47 26.00 14.15
N LEU A 45 -20.55 24.67 14.29
CA LEU A 45 -21.49 24.03 15.22
C LEU A 45 -21.06 24.14 16.70
N GLY A 46 -19.76 24.29 16.97
CA GLY A 46 -19.18 24.31 18.31
C GLY A 46 -18.13 23.21 18.51
N GLU A 47 -17.61 23.07 19.74
CA GLU A 47 -16.66 22.00 20.09
C GLU A 47 -17.32 20.62 20.07
N PHE A 48 -16.54 19.57 19.80
CA PHE A 48 -17.06 18.20 19.73
C PHE A 48 -17.72 17.77 21.04
N GLN A 49 -17.11 18.11 22.18
CA GLN A 49 -17.66 17.81 23.50
C GLN A 49 -19.02 18.51 23.73
N ASP A 50 -19.23 19.68 23.15
CA ASP A 50 -20.50 20.39 23.26
C ASP A 50 -21.56 19.83 22.33
N ILE A 51 -21.17 19.36 21.14
CA ILE A 51 -22.08 18.68 20.21
C ILE A 51 -22.51 17.33 20.78
N LEU A 52 -21.60 16.56 21.41
CA LEU A 52 -21.92 15.31 22.12
C LEU A 52 -22.97 15.48 23.22
N LYS A 53 -22.99 16.63 23.91
CA LYS A 53 -24.00 16.95 24.93
C LYS A 53 -25.39 17.22 24.34
N ARG A 54 -25.48 17.61 23.05
CA ARG A 54 -26.74 17.96 22.37
C ARG A 54 -27.51 16.73 21.88
N LYS A 55 -27.76 15.76 22.76
CA LYS A 55 -28.42 14.48 22.43
C LYS A 55 -29.82 14.65 21.81
N HIS A 56 -30.51 15.74 22.13
CA HIS A 56 -31.84 16.05 21.61
C HIS A 56 -31.83 16.55 20.14
N CYS A 57 -30.70 17.06 19.64
CA CYS A 57 -30.60 17.62 18.30
C CYS A 57 -30.35 16.54 17.23
N ALA A 58 -31.34 16.32 16.35
CA ALA A 58 -31.25 15.34 15.26
C ALA A 58 -30.04 15.57 14.34
N LEU A 59 -29.76 16.82 13.96
CA LEU A 59 -28.60 17.14 13.13
C LEU A 59 -27.27 16.88 13.84
N CYS A 60 -27.20 17.14 15.15
CA CYS A 60 -26.00 16.80 15.93
C CYS A 60 -25.83 15.28 16.03
N ARG A 61 -26.92 14.51 16.25
CA ARG A 61 -26.87 13.05 16.35
C ARG A 61 -26.34 12.42 15.07
N ILE A 62 -26.87 12.78 13.90
CA ILE A 62 -26.42 12.19 12.63
C ILE A 62 -24.96 12.56 12.29
N ILE A 63 -24.52 13.77 12.63
CA ILE A 63 -23.12 14.20 12.48
C ILE A 63 -22.21 13.36 13.38
N ILE A 64 -22.57 13.18 14.66
CA ILE A 64 -21.83 12.35 15.60
C ILE A 64 -21.72 10.91 15.07
N GLN A 65 -22.81 10.34 14.54
CA GLN A 65 -22.79 9.00 13.97
C GLN A 65 -21.90 8.91 12.73
N ALA A 66 -21.97 9.88 11.82
CA ALA A 66 -21.10 9.92 10.64
C ALA A 66 -19.61 9.98 11.01
N LEU A 67 -19.26 10.69 12.10
CA LEU A 67 -17.91 10.76 12.63
C LEU A 67 -17.44 9.44 13.25
N TYR A 68 -18.24 8.85 14.15
CA TYR A 68 -17.90 7.57 14.78
C TYR A 68 -17.69 6.43 13.78
N VAL A 69 -18.43 6.44 12.68
CA VAL A 69 -18.30 5.44 11.61
C VAL A 69 -16.93 5.52 10.92
N ASN A 70 -16.27 6.69 10.94
CA ASN A 70 -14.99 6.93 10.27
C ASN A 70 -13.81 7.18 11.23
N SER A 71 -14.02 7.13 12.55
CA SER A 71 -12.95 7.30 13.54
C SER A 71 -12.02 6.08 13.55
N GLU A 72 -10.70 6.31 13.42
CA GLU A 72 -9.68 5.26 13.51
C GLU A 72 -9.58 4.65 14.92
N ASP A 73 -9.11 3.40 15.04
CA ASP A 73 -9.02 2.66 16.32
C ASP A 73 -8.10 3.30 17.36
N HIS A 74 -7.18 4.17 16.95
CA HIS A 74 -6.29 4.90 17.85
C HIS A 74 -6.89 6.22 18.33
N TRP A 75 -8.07 6.61 17.85
CA TRP A 75 -8.71 7.85 18.24
C TRP A 75 -9.08 7.84 19.74
N GLN A 76 -8.68 8.89 20.45
CA GLN A 76 -8.96 9.08 21.87
C GLN A 76 -9.43 10.50 22.11
N GLU A 77 -10.51 10.65 22.88
CA GLU A 77 -11.11 11.93 23.25
C GLU A 77 -10.05 12.87 23.85
N GLY A 78 -9.87 14.06 23.26
CA GLY A 78 -8.95 15.10 23.76
C GLY A 78 -7.47 14.94 23.38
N ILE A 79 -7.09 13.91 22.60
CA ILE A 79 -5.69 13.67 22.19
C ILE A 79 -5.38 14.17 20.77
N TYR A 80 -6.34 14.12 19.85
CA TYR A 80 -6.13 14.47 18.44
C TYR A 80 -6.76 15.84 18.11
N PRO A 81 -6.02 16.77 17.47
CA PRO A 81 -6.41 18.18 17.52
C PRO A 81 -7.32 18.69 16.40
N VAL A 82 -7.67 17.93 15.36
CA VAL A 82 -8.53 18.47 14.30
C VAL A 82 -9.39 17.35 13.71
N GLU A 83 -10.71 17.52 13.82
CA GLU A 83 -11.69 16.66 13.14
C GLU A 83 -12.48 17.51 12.11
N SER A 84 -13.13 16.93 11.11
CA SER A 84 -13.97 17.70 10.16
C SER A 84 -15.09 16.84 9.59
N CYS A 85 -16.36 17.12 9.91
CA CYS A 85 -17.49 16.41 9.31
C CYS A 85 -17.99 17.14 8.06
N TYR A 86 -18.26 16.38 6.99
CA TYR A 86 -18.81 16.89 5.72
C TYR A 86 -20.30 16.56 5.61
N LEU A 87 -21.10 17.54 5.19
CA LEU A 87 -22.50 17.34 4.81
C LEU A 87 -22.68 17.90 3.39
N GLY A 88 -22.98 17.06 2.40
CA GLY A 88 -23.20 17.54 1.03
C GLY A 88 -22.67 16.67 -0.12
N ARG A 89 -22.77 17.24 -1.33
CA ARG A 89 -22.45 16.60 -2.63
C ARG A 89 -20.93 16.51 -2.85
N HIS A 90 -20.44 15.34 -3.27
CA HIS A 90 -19.09 15.19 -3.83
C HIS A 90 -19.15 15.36 -5.35
N ASP A 91 -18.59 16.44 -5.90
CA ASP A 91 -18.32 16.51 -7.34
C ASP A 91 -16.93 17.06 -7.70
N LYS A 92 -16.49 16.70 -8.90
CA LYS A 92 -15.12 16.67 -9.40
C LYS A 92 -14.57 18.01 -9.91
N LEU A 93 -15.25 19.14 -9.69
CA LEU A 93 -14.83 20.42 -10.27
C LEU A 93 -14.84 21.56 -9.24
N SER A 94 -13.65 22.13 -9.03
CA SER A 94 -13.27 23.46 -8.53
C SER A 94 -13.89 24.11 -7.28
N ARG A 95 -14.90 23.53 -6.60
CA ARG A 95 -15.32 23.81 -5.20
C ARG A 95 -16.71 23.17 -4.96
N PRO A 96 -16.82 22.04 -4.25
CA PRO A 96 -18.13 21.51 -3.89
C PRO A 96 -18.84 22.43 -2.88
N SER A 97 -20.18 22.43 -2.86
CA SER A 97 -20.97 22.98 -1.74
C SER A 97 -20.74 22.10 -0.51
N ILE A 98 -19.82 22.52 0.37
CA ILE A 98 -19.37 21.77 1.55
C ILE A 98 -19.93 22.44 2.81
N LEU A 99 -20.69 21.70 3.63
CA LEU A 99 -20.78 22.00 5.07
C LEU A 99 -19.55 21.41 5.73
N GLU A 100 -18.53 22.24 5.95
CA GLU A 100 -17.34 21.86 6.69
C GLU A 100 -17.58 22.23 8.16
N VAL A 101 -17.78 21.23 9.00
CA VAL A 101 -17.88 21.46 10.44
C VAL A 101 -16.48 21.46 11.02
N TRP A 102 -15.97 22.64 11.37
CA TRP A 102 -14.69 22.80 12.05
C TRP A 102 -14.86 22.62 13.56
N PHE A 103 -14.02 21.80 14.15
CA PHE A 103 -13.81 21.80 15.60
C PHE A 103 -12.65 22.75 15.90
N THR A 104 -12.86 23.68 16.82
CA THR A 104 -11.76 24.48 17.33
C THR A 104 -11.04 23.71 18.42
N SER A 105 -9.84 23.19 18.12
CA SER A 105 -8.77 23.26 19.10
C SER A 105 -8.10 24.61 18.93
N ASP A 106 -8.04 25.43 19.98
CA ASP A 106 -7.05 26.50 19.98
C ASP A 106 -5.66 25.89 20.21
N SER A 107 -4.60 26.58 19.77
CA SER A 107 -3.23 26.06 19.93
C SER A 107 -2.75 26.03 21.39
N MET A 108 -3.61 26.40 22.34
CA MET A 108 -3.33 26.50 23.77
C MET A 108 -3.67 25.20 24.52
N THR A 109 -4.52 24.33 23.96
CA THR A 109 -4.82 22.99 24.49
C THR A 109 -4.01 21.87 23.83
N LEU A 110 -3.15 22.20 22.86
CA LEU A 110 -2.21 21.25 22.27
C LEU A 110 -1.06 20.93 23.24
N PRO A 111 -0.74 19.66 23.51
CA PRO A 111 0.57 19.32 24.07
C PRO A 111 1.66 19.92 23.19
N LYS A 112 2.69 20.54 23.80
CA LYS A 112 3.88 21.01 23.08
C LYS A 112 4.40 19.89 22.17
N GLY A 113 4.36 20.08 20.85
CA GLY A 113 4.91 19.15 19.85
C GLY A 113 3.90 18.53 18.88
N MET A 114 2.59 18.74 19.01
CA MET A 114 1.63 18.24 18.02
C MET A 114 1.23 19.30 17.00
N TYR A 115 1.52 19.04 15.73
CA TYR A 115 0.93 19.68 14.56
C TYR A 115 0.51 18.57 13.59
N GLY A 116 -0.75 18.53 13.18
CA GLY A 116 -1.28 17.40 12.40
C GLY A 116 -2.50 17.78 11.55
N HIS A 117 -2.51 17.19 10.35
CA HIS A 117 -3.52 17.27 9.31
C HIS A 117 -4.92 16.84 9.77
N SER A 118 -5.97 17.44 9.18
CA SER A 118 -7.35 17.03 9.37
C SER A 118 -7.53 15.55 9.00
N THR A 119 -7.91 14.74 9.97
CA THR A 119 -8.19 13.32 9.75
C THR A 119 -9.40 12.92 10.58
N THR A 120 -10.58 13.01 9.95
CA THR A 120 -11.72 12.08 10.04
C THR A 120 -12.90 12.73 9.31
N ILE A 121 -13.32 12.18 8.16
CA ILE A 121 -14.40 12.73 7.31
C ILE A 121 -15.66 11.90 7.50
N GLY A 122 -16.46 12.25 8.52
CA GLY A 122 -17.85 11.79 8.56
C GLY A 122 -18.62 12.40 7.40
N THR A 123 -19.34 11.59 6.61
CA THR A 123 -20.14 12.09 5.49
C THR A 123 -21.62 11.83 5.75
N VAL A 124 -22.46 12.85 5.60
CA VAL A 124 -23.92 12.72 5.61
C VAL A 124 -24.47 12.91 4.20
N ILE A 125 -25.31 11.98 3.75
CA ILE A 125 -25.88 11.96 2.40
C ILE A 125 -27.41 11.96 2.43
N LEU A 126 -28.02 12.57 1.41
CA LEU A 126 -29.47 12.62 1.24
C LEU A 126 -29.96 11.36 0.51
N VAL A 127 -30.96 10.67 1.07
CA VAL A 127 -31.61 9.53 0.42
C VAL A 127 -32.63 10.01 -0.61
N SER A 128 -32.54 9.52 -1.85
CA SER A 128 -33.56 9.80 -2.86
C SER A 128 -34.75 8.85 -2.70
N ASN A 129 -35.86 9.36 -2.17
CA ASN A 129 -37.11 8.61 -2.00
C ASN A 129 -37.91 8.46 -3.30
N GLY A 130 -37.28 8.09 -4.42
CA GLY A 130 -37.97 7.74 -5.67
C GLY A 130 -38.99 8.77 -6.19
N THR A 131 -38.94 10.02 -5.72
CA THR A 131 -39.89 11.08 -6.09
C THR A 131 -39.56 11.51 -7.51
N LYS A 132 -40.22 10.85 -8.47
CA LYS A 132 -40.36 11.35 -9.83
C LYS A 132 -40.94 12.76 -9.75
N GLY A 133 -40.15 13.79 -10.08
CA GLY A 133 -40.71 15.11 -10.38
C GLY A 133 -40.01 16.37 -9.84
N LEU A 134 -38.71 16.36 -9.52
CA LEU A 134 -37.98 17.63 -9.35
C LEU A 134 -36.72 17.67 -10.21
N GLU A 135 -36.52 18.80 -10.89
CA GLU A 135 -35.33 19.17 -11.67
C GLU A 135 -34.06 19.26 -10.79
N ASP A 136 -34.17 19.02 -9.47
CA ASP A 136 -33.13 19.16 -8.45
C ASP A 136 -32.72 17.83 -7.77
N THR A 137 -32.32 16.79 -8.52
CA THR A 137 -31.79 15.57 -7.89
C THR A 137 -30.28 15.71 -7.62
N PRO A 138 -29.76 15.39 -6.42
CA PRO A 138 -28.33 15.41 -6.15
C PRO A 138 -27.53 14.51 -7.09
N ILE A 139 -26.29 14.93 -7.39
CA ILE A 139 -25.32 14.05 -8.02
C ILE A 139 -24.98 12.94 -7.01
N ASN A 140 -25.24 11.69 -7.38
CA ASN A 140 -25.07 10.48 -6.56
C ASN A 140 -25.89 10.48 -5.24
N PRO A 141 -27.22 10.41 -5.29
CA PRO A 141 -28.04 10.36 -4.08
C PRO A 141 -27.74 9.12 -3.24
N GLY A 142 -27.92 9.22 -1.93
CA GLY A 142 -27.82 8.09 -1.02
C GLY A 142 -28.94 7.07 -1.23
N ARG A 143 -28.69 5.84 -0.81
CA ARG A 143 -29.64 4.72 -0.74
C ARG A 143 -29.59 4.13 0.66
N THR A 144 -30.75 3.70 1.17
CA THR A 144 -30.83 2.97 2.43
C THR A 144 -30.26 1.57 2.28
N VAL A 145 -29.41 1.19 3.22
CA VAL A 145 -28.78 -0.13 3.26
C VAL A 145 -29.49 -1.02 4.28
N GLY A 146 -30.10 -2.10 3.79
CA GLY A 146 -30.82 -3.07 4.62
C GLY A 146 -29.89 -4.11 5.27
N THR A 147 -30.47 -4.95 6.12
CA THR A 147 -29.76 -6.06 6.79
C THR A 147 -29.41 -7.21 5.85
N SER A 148 -30.15 -7.35 4.74
CA SER A 148 -29.91 -8.33 3.67
C SER A 148 -29.41 -7.66 2.40
N VAL A 149 -28.62 -8.40 1.61
CA VAL A 149 -28.10 -7.93 0.32
C VAL A 149 -29.20 -7.78 -0.73
N ASP A 150 -29.19 -6.65 -1.44
CA ASP A 150 -30.00 -6.48 -2.65
C ASP A 150 -29.24 -7.00 -3.88
N MET A 151 -29.63 -8.19 -4.34
CA MET A 151 -29.04 -8.82 -5.52
C MET A 151 -29.26 -8.04 -6.82
N ALA A 152 -30.28 -7.19 -6.92
CA ALA A 152 -30.49 -6.37 -8.12
C ALA A 152 -29.38 -5.33 -8.25
N VAL A 153 -28.91 -4.77 -7.14
CA VAL A 153 -27.80 -3.81 -7.10
C VAL A 153 -26.50 -4.47 -7.55
N LEU A 154 -26.19 -5.64 -7.00
CA LEU A 154 -24.95 -6.36 -7.32
C LEU A 154 -24.89 -6.79 -8.79
N ARG A 155 -26.00 -7.33 -9.32
CA ARG A 155 -26.11 -7.67 -10.75
C ARG A 155 -26.00 -6.41 -11.63
N GLY A 156 -26.58 -5.29 -11.19
CA GLY A 156 -26.46 -4.01 -11.85
C GLY A 156 -25.01 -3.55 -12.00
N TRP A 157 -24.21 -3.63 -10.93
CA TRP A 157 -22.79 -3.27 -10.98
C TRP A 157 -21.98 -4.15 -11.92
N LEU A 158 -22.16 -5.47 -11.85
CA LEU A 158 -21.45 -6.41 -12.72
C LEU A 158 -21.82 -6.18 -14.19
N SER A 159 -23.12 -6.09 -14.50
CA SER A 159 -23.61 -5.87 -15.86
C SER A 159 -23.16 -4.53 -16.43
N ASN A 160 -23.16 -3.47 -15.62
CA ASN A 160 -22.66 -2.15 -16.04
C ASN A 160 -21.15 -2.24 -16.35
N CYS A 161 -20.36 -2.87 -15.49
CA CYS A 161 -18.94 -3.05 -15.73
C CYS A 161 -18.64 -3.82 -17.03
N GLU A 162 -19.36 -4.92 -17.29
CA GLU A 162 -19.20 -5.73 -18.51
C GLU A 162 -19.65 -4.98 -19.78
N SER A 163 -20.71 -4.17 -19.70
CA SER A 163 -21.28 -3.49 -20.87
C SER A 163 -20.68 -2.12 -21.17
N ARG A 164 -20.23 -1.37 -20.16
CA ARG A 164 -19.81 0.04 -20.32
C ARG A 164 -18.33 0.29 -20.20
N HIS A 165 -17.60 -0.48 -19.39
CA HIS A 165 -16.16 -0.22 -19.18
C HIS A 165 -15.27 -0.82 -20.27
N GLY A 166 -15.83 -1.69 -21.12
CA GLY A 166 -15.19 -2.23 -22.32
C GLY A 166 -13.77 -2.73 -22.06
N GLY A 167 -12.83 -2.33 -22.93
CA GLY A 167 -11.44 -2.76 -22.89
C GLY A 167 -10.67 -2.44 -21.60
N LYS A 168 -11.15 -1.56 -20.70
CA LYS A 168 -10.45 -1.31 -19.43
C LYS A 168 -10.68 -2.43 -18.41
N CYS A 169 -11.88 -3.03 -18.40
CA CYS A 169 -12.24 -4.12 -17.49
C CYS A 169 -12.25 -5.49 -18.19
N GLU A 170 -12.45 -5.54 -19.51
CA GLU A 170 -12.50 -6.77 -20.32
C GLU A 170 -11.30 -6.95 -21.27
N GLY A 171 -10.57 -5.88 -21.63
CA GLY A 171 -9.37 -5.95 -22.49
C GLY A 171 -8.08 -5.66 -21.71
N THR A 172 -6.88 -5.95 -22.19
CA THR A 172 -6.41 -7.01 -23.10
C THR A 172 -5.85 -8.12 -22.20
N ARG A 173 -5.72 -9.35 -22.71
CA ARG A 173 -4.98 -10.47 -22.08
C ARG A 173 -3.54 -10.16 -21.61
N ALA A 174 -3.05 -8.93 -21.75
CA ALA A 174 -1.72 -8.48 -21.31
C ALA A 174 -1.60 -8.24 -19.79
N ALA A 175 -2.72 -8.20 -19.05
CA ALA A 175 -2.72 -8.12 -17.58
C ALA A 175 -3.29 -9.38 -16.91
N VAL A 176 -3.66 -10.39 -17.70
CA VAL A 176 -4.08 -11.71 -17.21
C VAL A 176 -2.97 -12.66 -17.62
N PRO A 177 -2.30 -13.34 -16.68
CA PRO A 177 -1.15 -14.16 -17.01
C PRO A 177 -1.45 -15.12 -18.17
N SER A 178 -0.64 -15.01 -19.21
CA SER A 178 -0.70 -15.84 -20.40
C SER A 178 -0.43 -17.30 -20.03
N GLY A 179 -1.23 -18.21 -20.59
CA GLY A 179 -1.16 -19.66 -20.35
C GLY A 179 -2.53 -20.28 -20.08
N ILE A 180 -2.84 -21.38 -20.76
CA ILE A 180 -4.11 -22.08 -20.60
C ILE A 180 -4.12 -22.73 -19.20
N ILE A 181 -5.22 -22.58 -18.46
CA ILE A 181 -5.53 -23.49 -17.37
C ILE A 181 -6.27 -24.63 -18.08
N ASP A 182 -5.55 -25.68 -18.47
CA ASP A 182 -6.10 -26.74 -19.32
C ASP A 182 -7.28 -27.44 -18.65
N SER A 183 -7.28 -27.49 -17.32
CA SER A 183 -8.33 -28.11 -16.52
C SER A 183 -8.25 -27.64 -15.07
N GLN A 184 -9.36 -27.16 -14.52
CA GLN A 184 -9.45 -26.81 -13.09
C GLN A 184 -10.68 -27.45 -12.45
N LEU A 185 -10.55 -27.85 -11.19
CA LEU A 185 -11.69 -28.24 -10.37
C LEU A 185 -12.47 -26.98 -10.00
N LEU A 186 -13.79 -27.03 -10.15
CA LEU A 186 -14.72 -26.00 -9.71
C LEU A 186 -15.89 -26.64 -8.97
N ILE A 187 -16.55 -25.86 -8.12
CA ILE A 187 -17.83 -26.25 -7.52
C ILE A 187 -18.94 -25.89 -8.51
N ASP A 188 -19.71 -26.88 -8.96
CA ASP A 188 -20.99 -26.67 -9.63
C ASP A 188 -22.05 -26.41 -8.55
N VAL A 189 -22.43 -25.15 -8.33
CA VAL A 189 -23.31 -24.77 -7.22
C VAL A 189 -24.73 -25.33 -7.37
N ASN A 190 -25.15 -25.66 -8.60
CA ASN A 190 -26.46 -26.24 -8.88
C ASN A 190 -26.50 -27.73 -8.55
N LYS A 191 -25.39 -28.43 -8.79
CA LYS A 191 -25.26 -29.87 -8.47
C LYS A 191 -24.74 -30.13 -7.06
N GLY A 192 -24.14 -29.13 -6.41
CA GLY A 192 -23.51 -29.28 -5.10
C GLY A 192 -22.35 -30.27 -5.12
N CYS A 193 -21.49 -30.23 -6.15
CA CYS A 193 -20.36 -31.14 -6.31
C CYS A 193 -19.18 -30.48 -7.02
N LEU A 194 -18.02 -31.13 -6.97
CA LEU A 194 -16.84 -30.75 -7.75
C LEU A 194 -16.93 -31.28 -9.18
N VAL A 195 -16.56 -30.44 -10.14
CA VAL A 195 -16.51 -30.80 -11.55
C VAL A 195 -15.22 -30.31 -12.17
N GLN A 196 -14.79 -31.02 -13.21
CA GLN A 196 -13.70 -30.57 -14.05
C GLN A 196 -14.25 -29.55 -15.05
N ALA A 197 -13.82 -28.30 -14.93
CA ALA A 197 -14.25 -27.22 -15.80
C ALA A 197 -13.27 -27.04 -16.98
N GLY A 198 -13.83 -26.62 -18.12
CA GLY A 198 -13.05 -26.28 -19.30
C GLY A 198 -12.37 -24.92 -19.16
N ALA A 199 -11.36 -24.67 -20.00
CA ALA A 199 -10.53 -23.46 -19.94
C ALA A 199 -11.29 -22.13 -20.12
N ASN A 200 -12.50 -22.15 -20.69
CA ASN A 200 -13.32 -20.98 -20.97
C ASN A 200 -14.58 -20.87 -20.09
N ASP A 201 -14.76 -21.78 -19.12
CA ASP A 201 -15.91 -21.72 -18.22
C ASP A 201 -15.82 -20.47 -17.33
N ARG A 202 -16.94 -19.73 -17.24
CA ARG A 202 -17.08 -18.58 -16.34
C ARG A 202 -17.25 -19.06 -14.91
N TYR A 203 -16.55 -18.42 -13.99
CA TYR A 203 -16.67 -18.73 -12.56
C TYR A 203 -16.43 -17.49 -11.71
N ILE A 204 -16.94 -17.56 -10.49
CA ILE A 204 -16.66 -16.60 -9.43
C ILE A 204 -15.65 -17.24 -8.48
N ALA A 205 -14.68 -16.48 -7.99
CA ALA A 205 -13.74 -16.95 -6.98
C ALA A 205 -14.16 -16.45 -5.58
N LEU A 206 -13.85 -17.22 -4.54
CA LEU A 206 -13.97 -16.80 -3.15
C LEU A 206 -12.59 -16.61 -2.53
N SER A 207 -12.36 -15.43 -1.96
CA SER A 207 -11.20 -15.09 -1.16
C SER A 207 -11.64 -14.79 0.28
N TYR A 208 -11.09 -15.54 1.24
CA TYR A 208 -11.52 -15.52 2.64
C TYR A 208 -10.40 -15.95 3.58
N VAL A 209 -10.56 -15.67 4.87
CA VAL A 209 -9.60 -16.11 5.89
C VAL A 209 -9.98 -17.50 6.37
N TRP A 210 -9.10 -18.50 6.22
CA TRP A 210 -9.35 -19.86 6.73
C TRP A 210 -9.47 -19.90 8.26
N GLY A 211 -8.59 -19.19 8.97
CA GLY A 211 -8.49 -19.24 10.43
C GLY A 211 -7.96 -20.59 10.94
N LYS A 212 -8.25 -20.93 12.20
CA LYS A 212 -7.89 -22.22 12.83
C LYS A 212 -9.08 -23.21 12.82
N VAL A 213 -9.94 -23.10 11.81
CA VAL A 213 -11.18 -23.88 11.70
C VAL A 213 -10.88 -25.21 11.02
N ASN A 214 -11.43 -26.30 11.56
CA ASN A 214 -11.46 -27.57 10.85
C ASN A 214 -12.57 -27.54 9.80
N MET A 215 -12.21 -27.69 8.53
CA MET A 215 -13.14 -27.55 7.42
C MET A 215 -12.89 -28.61 6.36
N LEU A 216 -13.93 -28.91 5.57
CA LEU A 216 -13.82 -29.80 4.43
C LEU A 216 -12.75 -29.30 3.46
N GLN A 217 -11.80 -30.18 3.18
CA GLN A 217 -10.75 -29.96 2.19
C GLN A 217 -10.77 -31.11 1.19
N THR A 218 -10.48 -30.79 -0.06
CA THR A 218 -10.33 -31.82 -1.09
C THR A 218 -8.99 -32.51 -0.91
N MET A 219 -9.05 -33.82 -0.70
CA MET A 219 -7.92 -34.73 -0.58
C MET A 219 -8.02 -35.79 -1.68
N THR A 220 -6.90 -36.41 -2.04
CA THR A 220 -6.88 -37.52 -3.00
C THR A 220 -7.88 -38.62 -2.65
N THR A 221 -8.09 -38.87 -1.35
CA THR A 221 -8.98 -39.90 -0.82
C THR A 221 -10.47 -39.59 -0.91
N ASN A 222 -10.86 -38.30 -0.96
CA ASN A 222 -12.27 -37.90 -0.98
C ASN A 222 -12.71 -37.27 -2.31
N LEU A 223 -11.79 -37.00 -3.24
CA LEU A 223 -12.07 -36.34 -4.52
C LEU A 223 -13.21 -37.00 -5.30
N VAL A 224 -13.17 -38.33 -5.48
CA VAL A 224 -14.20 -39.07 -6.24
C VAL A 224 -15.58 -38.92 -5.59
N ARG A 225 -15.64 -38.91 -4.26
CA ARG A 225 -16.89 -38.67 -3.52
C ARG A 225 -17.37 -37.24 -3.73
N LEU A 226 -16.48 -36.26 -3.65
CA LEU A 226 -16.83 -34.84 -3.83
C LEU A 226 -17.29 -34.52 -5.26
N GLN A 227 -16.97 -35.36 -6.25
CA GLN A 227 -17.47 -35.24 -7.62
C GLN A 227 -18.89 -35.80 -7.83
N GLN A 228 -19.46 -36.51 -6.85
CA GLN A 228 -20.82 -37.03 -6.93
C GLN A 228 -21.84 -35.91 -6.70
N ASN A 229 -22.91 -35.89 -7.50
CA ASN A 229 -24.00 -34.91 -7.35
C ASN A 229 -24.55 -34.94 -5.91
N GLY A 230 -24.69 -33.77 -5.30
CA GLY A 230 -25.19 -33.61 -3.93
C GLY A 230 -24.14 -33.82 -2.82
N ALA A 231 -22.90 -34.20 -3.14
CA ALA A 231 -21.88 -34.53 -2.12
C ALA A 231 -21.60 -33.39 -1.13
N LEU A 232 -21.64 -32.13 -1.58
CA LEU A 232 -21.45 -30.97 -0.71
C LEU A 232 -22.66 -30.70 0.20
N ALA A 233 -23.87 -31.09 -0.23
CA ALA A 233 -25.06 -31.02 0.61
C ALA A 233 -24.99 -32.06 1.73
N ASP A 234 -24.56 -33.29 1.41
CA ASP A 234 -24.35 -34.37 2.39
C ASP A 234 -23.28 -34.04 3.44
N LEU A 235 -22.34 -33.16 3.08
CA LEU A 235 -21.22 -32.74 3.93
C LEU A 235 -21.36 -31.30 4.46
N SER A 236 -22.57 -30.72 4.43
CA SER A 236 -22.82 -29.30 4.73
C SER A 236 -22.30 -28.83 6.10
N ASP A 237 -22.31 -29.72 7.09
CA ASP A 237 -21.82 -29.44 8.46
C ASP A 237 -20.29 -29.24 8.51
N GLN A 238 -19.55 -29.78 7.55
CA GLN A 238 -18.10 -29.63 7.43
C GLN A 238 -17.70 -28.43 6.56
N ILE A 239 -18.66 -27.81 5.87
CA ILE A 239 -18.42 -26.66 5.00
C ILE A 239 -18.63 -25.38 5.81
N PRO A 240 -17.62 -24.50 5.89
CA PRO A 240 -17.71 -23.21 6.58
C PRO A 240 -18.82 -22.31 6.03
N THR A 241 -19.33 -21.42 6.89
CA THR A 241 -20.40 -20.48 6.55
C THR A 241 -20.03 -19.58 5.37
N ALA A 242 -18.78 -19.12 5.26
CA ALA A 242 -18.34 -18.26 4.15
C ALA A 242 -18.48 -18.97 2.79
N ILE A 243 -18.13 -20.26 2.72
CA ILE A 243 -18.26 -21.06 1.49
C ILE A 243 -19.74 -21.31 1.17
N LYS A 244 -20.57 -21.64 2.17
CA LYS A 244 -22.02 -21.83 1.99
C LYS A 244 -22.70 -20.55 1.48
N ASN A 245 -22.39 -19.41 2.09
CA ASN A 245 -22.90 -18.12 1.63
C ASN A 245 -22.41 -17.78 0.22
N ALA A 246 -21.15 -18.08 -0.11
CA ALA A 246 -20.63 -17.87 -1.46
C ALA A 246 -21.34 -18.73 -2.50
N MET A 247 -21.59 -20.02 -2.22
CA MET A 247 -22.35 -20.90 -3.12
C MET A 247 -23.77 -20.35 -3.37
N GLN A 248 -24.46 -19.91 -2.31
CA GLN A 248 -25.77 -19.28 -2.41
C GLN A 248 -25.71 -17.99 -3.25
N LEU A 249 -24.71 -17.13 -3.01
CA LEU A 249 -24.54 -15.88 -3.73
C LEU A 249 -24.30 -16.12 -5.23
N VAL A 250 -23.45 -17.07 -5.59
CA VAL A 250 -23.15 -17.46 -6.98
C VAL A 250 -24.43 -17.93 -7.69
N SER A 251 -25.23 -18.79 -7.02
CA SER A 251 -26.53 -19.19 -7.53
C SER A 251 -27.47 -17.98 -7.74
N ASN A 252 -27.47 -17.01 -6.83
CA ASN A 252 -28.30 -15.80 -6.94
C ASN A 252 -27.83 -14.84 -8.05
N PHE A 253 -26.55 -14.87 -8.42
CA PHE A 253 -26.03 -14.17 -9.60
C PHE A 253 -26.46 -14.85 -10.91
N GLY A 254 -26.92 -16.11 -10.86
CA GLY A 254 -27.18 -16.94 -12.04
C GLY A 254 -25.90 -17.53 -12.64
N GLU A 255 -24.78 -17.47 -11.93
CA GLU A 255 -23.53 -18.11 -12.34
C GLU A 255 -23.51 -19.56 -11.84
N LYS A 256 -22.79 -20.43 -12.55
CA LYS A 256 -22.80 -21.87 -12.28
C LYS A 256 -21.64 -22.34 -11.40
N TYR A 257 -20.47 -21.72 -11.57
CA TYR A 257 -19.24 -22.22 -11.01
C TYR A 257 -18.64 -21.29 -9.98
N LEU A 258 -18.19 -21.89 -8.88
CA LEU A 258 -17.46 -21.22 -7.81
C LEU A 258 -16.09 -21.89 -7.64
N TRP A 259 -15.04 -21.07 -7.55
CA TRP A 259 -13.71 -21.51 -7.15
C TRP A 259 -13.43 -21.17 -5.69
N VAL A 260 -12.98 -22.15 -4.92
CA VAL A 260 -12.59 -22.04 -3.50
C VAL A 260 -11.32 -22.84 -3.30
N ASP A 261 -10.26 -22.21 -2.80
CA ASP A 261 -8.95 -22.84 -2.61
C ASP A 261 -9.01 -24.17 -1.82
N ALA A 262 -9.77 -24.23 -0.73
CA ALA A 262 -9.89 -25.44 0.11
C ALA A 262 -10.51 -26.64 -0.63
N LEU A 263 -11.37 -26.40 -1.62
CA LEU A 263 -12.15 -27.45 -2.31
C LEU A 263 -11.71 -27.67 -3.77
N CYS A 264 -11.20 -26.65 -4.43
CA CYS A 264 -10.80 -26.68 -5.84
C CYS A 264 -9.31 -27.02 -6.01
N ILE A 265 -8.54 -27.11 -4.92
CA ILE A 265 -7.16 -27.60 -4.89
C ILE A 265 -7.13 -28.91 -4.08
N VAL A 266 -6.50 -29.93 -4.65
CA VAL A 266 -6.24 -31.20 -3.95
C VAL A 266 -5.08 -30.99 -2.97
N GLN A 267 -5.37 -30.93 -1.67
CA GLN A 267 -4.47 -30.38 -0.63
C GLN A 267 -3.27 -31.27 -0.29
N ASP A 268 -3.34 -32.56 -0.61
CA ASP A 268 -2.31 -33.59 -0.45
C ASP A 268 -1.74 -34.07 -1.80
N GLY A 269 -2.19 -33.49 -2.92
CA GLY A 269 -1.79 -33.88 -4.27
C GLY A 269 -0.44 -33.31 -4.71
N GLN A 270 0.21 -33.99 -5.66
CA GLN A 270 1.48 -33.53 -6.25
C GLN A 270 1.33 -32.22 -7.04
N GLU A 271 0.14 -31.98 -7.60
CA GLU A 271 -0.16 -30.79 -8.41
C GLU A 271 -0.43 -29.53 -7.57
N LYS A 272 -0.50 -29.64 -6.23
CA LYS A 272 -0.79 -28.51 -5.34
C LYS A 272 0.13 -27.32 -5.60
N GLN A 273 1.43 -27.56 -5.69
CA GLN A 273 2.41 -26.50 -5.92
C GLN A 273 2.23 -25.85 -7.30
N THR A 274 1.87 -26.65 -8.31
CA THR A 274 1.54 -26.14 -9.65
C THR A 274 0.28 -25.26 -9.60
N GLN A 275 -0.77 -25.66 -8.89
CA GLN A 275 -1.98 -24.86 -8.75
C GLN A 275 -1.74 -23.57 -7.94
N ILE A 276 -0.95 -23.64 -6.87
CA ILE A 276 -0.52 -22.45 -6.11
C ILE A 276 0.26 -21.48 -7.01
N SER A 277 1.15 -22.00 -7.86
CA SER A 277 1.89 -21.18 -8.83
C SER A 277 1.01 -20.54 -9.92
N GLN A 278 -0.26 -20.94 -10.03
CA GLN A 278 -1.25 -20.43 -10.99
C GLN A 278 -2.34 -19.58 -10.32
N MET A 279 -2.21 -19.22 -9.03
CA MET A 279 -3.20 -18.38 -8.33
C MET A 279 -3.41 -17.04 -9.06
N ASP A 280 -2.37 -16.51 -9.68
CA ASP A 280 -2.41 -15.32 -10.52
C ASP A 280 -3.40 -15.45 -11.68
N LYS A 281 -3.40 -16.61 -12.35
CA LYS A 281 -4.32 -16.94 -13.46
C LYS A 281 -5.73 -17.19 -12.97
N ILE A 282 -5.88 -17.83 -11.81
CA ILE A 282 -7.20 -18.14 -11.24
C ILE A 282 -7.94 -16.84 -10.93
N TYR A 283 -7.39 -15.99 -10.07
CA TYR A 283 -8.04 -14.73 -9.71
C TYR A 283 -8.09 -13.75 -10.89
N GLY A 284 -7.08 -13.74 -11.77
CA GLY A 284 -7.07 -12.91 -12.97
C GLY A 284 -8.15 -13.28 -14.01
N ARG A 285 -8.61 -14.54 -14.04
CA ARG A 285 -9.63 -15.03 -14.98
C ARG A 285 -11.04 -15.07 -14.41
N ALA A 286 -11.19 -15.14 -13.09
CA ALA A 286 -12.49 -15.07 -12.44
C ALA A 286 -13.31 -13.90 -13.00
N THR A 287 -14.61 -14.14 -13.19
CA THR A 287 -15.57 -13.09 -13.59
C THR A 287 -15.62 -12.02 -12.50
N LEU A 288 -15.64 -12.47 -11.25
CA LEU A 288 -15.74 -11.68 -10.04
C LEU A 288 -15.08 -12.47 -8.90
N THR A 289 -14.41 -11.77 -7.99
CA THR A 289 -13.88 -12.36 -6.76
C THR A 289 -14.68 -11.83 -5.57
N ILE A 290 -15.36 -12.73 -4.85
CA ILE A 290 -16.01 -12.45 -3.57
C ILE A 290 -14.92 -12.36 -2.51
N VAL A 291 -14.90 -11.28 -1.74
CA VAL A 291 -13.98 -11.09 -0.63
C VAL A 291 -14.76 -11.05 0.67
N ALA A 292 -14.56 -12.06 1.51
CA ALA A 292 -15.04 -12.06 2.90
C ALA A 292 -14.12 -11.16 3.73
N LEU A 293 -14.42 -9.84 3.74
CA LEU A 293 -13.62 -8.85 4.47
C LEU A 293 -13.99 -8.81 5.96
N ALA A 294 -15.28 -9.07 6.26
CA ALA A 294 -15.77 -9.21 7.62
C ALA A 294 -15.35 -10.54 8.25
N GLY A 295 -14.92 -10.47 9.50
CA GLY A 295 -14.59 -11.63 10.31
C GLY A 295 -13.15 -12.13 10.20
N ASP A 296 -12.83 -13.05 11.11
CA ASP A 296 -11.46 -13.49 11.38
C ASP A 296 -11.15 -14.91 10.89
N ASP A 297 -12.17 -15.65 10.42
CA ASP A 297 -12.06 -17.03 9.96
C ASP A 297 -13.20 -17.44 9.00
N ALA A 298 -13.16 -18.70 8.54
CA ALA A 298 -14.04 -19.22 7.50
C ALA A 298 -15.51 -19.33 7.93
N ASN A 299 -15.79 -19.33 9.24
CA ASN A 299 -17.14 -19.47 9.78
C ASN A 299 -17.85 -18.14 10.00
N ALA A 300 -17.14 -17.01 9.87
CA ALA A 300 -17.74 -15.67 9.98
C ALA A 300 -18.87 -15.43 8.96
N GLY A 301 -18.80 -16.08 7.79
CA GLY A 301 -19.82 -15.95 6.74
C GLY A 301 -19.66 -14.68 5.89
N LEU A 302 -20.68 -14.41 5.07
CA LEU A 302 -20.80 -13.19 4.28
C LEU A 302 -22.00 -12.38 4.79
N PRO A 303 -21.78 -11.23 5.47
CA PRO A 303 -22.87 -10.41 6.00
C PRO A 303 -23.93 -10.03 4.95
N GLY A 304 -25.19 -10.23 5.32
CA GLY A 304 -26.37 -10.01 4.49
C GLY A 304 -26.77 -11.17 3.58
N ILE A 305 -26.05 -12.30 3.60
CA ILE A 305 -26.38 -13.50 2.80
C ILE A 305 -26.92 -14.62 3.69
N GLY A 306 -28.05 -15.21 3.29
CA GLY A 306 -28.66 -16.32 4.01
C GLY A 306 -29.06 -15.92 5.43
N THR A 307 -28.60 -16.68 6.42
CA THR A 307 -28.83 -16.40 7.85
C THR A 307 -27.79 -15.47 8.48
N THR A 308 -26.77 -15.05 7.72
CA THR A 308 -25.69 -14.20 8.23
C THR A 308 -26.14 -12.75 8.15
N SER A 309 -26.70 -12.20 9.22
CA SER A 309 -27.11 -10.79 9.27
C SER A 309 -25.92 -9.83 9.37
N ARG A 310 -26.09 -8.61 8.86
CA ARG A 310 -25.14 -7.52 9.10
C ARG A 310 -25.14 -7.10 10.57
N THR A 311 -23.97 -6.71 11.06
CA THR A 311 -23.78 -6.28 12.45
C THR A 311 -23.86 -4.77 12.61
N VAL A 312 -23.63 -4.00 11.54
CA VAL A 312 -23.68 -2.54 11.55
C VAL A 312 -24.85 -2.07 10.69
N ASN A 313 -25.77 -1.34 11.32
CA ASN A 313 -26.91 -0.72 10.64
C ASN A 313 -26.58 0.73 10.26
N GLN A 314 -27.08 1.16 9.11
CA GLN A 314 -26.99 2.55 8.70
C GLN A 314 -27.88 3.44 9.59
N TYR A 315 -27.31 4.54 10.10
CA TYR A 315 -28.06 5.50 10.90
C TYR A 315 -28.73 6.55 10.02
N SER A 316 -30.01 6.85 10.27
CA SER A 316 -30.82 7.78 9.49
C SER A 316 -31.64 8.71 10.37
N GLU A 317 -31.82 9.96 9.94
CA GLU A 317 -32.67 10.96 10.60
C GLU A 317 -33.47 11.73 9.55
N ILE A 318 -34.71 12.12 9.89
CA ILE A 318 -35.48 13.06 9.08
C ILE A 318 -35.26 14.45 9.66
N ILE A 319 -34.73 15.37 8.85
CA ILE A 319 -34.40 16.73 9.29
C ILE A 319 -34.90 17.72 8.24
N GLN A 320 -35.76 18.67 8.64
CA GLN A 320 -36.35 19.66 7.72
C GLN A 320 -37.13 18.99 6.55
N GLY A 321 -37.71 17.82 6.81
CA GLY A 321 -38.42 17.01 5.81
C GLY A 321 -37.51 16.27 4.81
N LEU A 322 -36.20 16.21 5.07
CA LEU A 322 -35.22 15.49 4.26
C LEU A 322 -34.73 14.25 5.00
N CYS A 323 -34.69 13.10 4.33
CA CYS A 323 -34.16 11.86 4.89
C CYS A 323 -32.64 11.81 4.70
N LEU A 324 -31.89 12.03 5.78
CA LEU A 324 -30.44 12.01 5.78
C LEU A 324 -29.93 10.71 6.39
N VAL A 325 -28.84 10.18 5.83
CA VAL A 325 -28.14 9.01 6.38
C VAL A 325 -26.67 9.30 6.60
N ALA A 326 -26.12 8.75 7.68
CA ALA A 326 -24.68 8.68 7.88
C ALA A 326 -24.12 7.67 6.86
N LYS A 327 -23.16 8.11 6.03
CA LYS A 327 -22.45 7.25 5.08
C LYS A 327 -21.66 6.20 5.85
N SER A 328 -21.68 4.97 5.35
CA SER A 328 -20.91 3.86 5.92
C SER A 328 -19.40 4.07 5.75
N PRO A 329 -18.53 3.34 6.50
CA PRO A 329 -17.09 3.60 6.51
C PRO A 329 -16.48 3.51 5.12
N GLU A 330 -15.37 4.21 4.86
CA GLU A 330 -14.70 4.05 3.57
C GLU A 330 -13.98 2.70 3.44
N LEU A 331 -13.98 2.14 2.22
CA LEU A 331 -13.37 0.84 1.93
C LEU A 331 -11.87 0.80 2.28
N SER A 332 -11.14 1.91 2.12
CA SER A 332 -9.73 2.04 2.46
C SER A 332 -9.45 1.74 3.94
N GLY A 333 -10.23 2.36 4.84
CA GLY A 333 -10.13 2.13 6.29
C GLY A 333 -10.52 0.70 6.67
N LEU A 334 -11.59 0.17 6.06
CA LEU A 334 -12.03 -1.22 6.29
C LEU A 334 -10.99 -2.25 5.84
N LEU A 335 -10.36 -2.03 4.67
CA LEU A 335 -9.26 -2.88 4.20
C LEU A 335 -8.10 -2.84 5.20
N TRP A 336 -7.64 -1.65 5.59
CA TRP A 336 -6.53 -1.48 6.51
C TRP A 336 -6.73 -2.21 7.84
N ALA A 337 -7.93 -2.15 8.41
CA ALA A 337 -8.26 -2.80 9.68
C ALA A 337 -8.52 -4.31 9.55
N SER A 338 -8.76 -4.83 8.34
CA SER A 338 -9.20 -6.22 8.15
C SER A 338 -8.07 -7.24 8.36
N ARG A 339 -8.41 -8.38 8.99
CA ARG A 339 -7.52 -9.55 9.04
C ARG A 339 -7.23 -10.13 7.65
N TRP A 340 -8.14 -9.94 6.71
CA TRP A 340 -7.97 -10.41 5.34
C TRP A 340 -6.83 -9.68 4.62
N GLU A 341 -6.78 -8.34 4.69
CA GLU A 341 -5.75 -7.53 4.03
C GLU A 341 -4.37 -7.74 4.66
N SER A 342 -4.29 -8.11 5.94
CA SER A 342 -3.03 -8.38 6.61
C SER A 342 -2.33 -9.66 6.14
N ARG A 343 -3.00 -10.56 5.40
CA ARG A 343 -2.39 -11.80 4.90
C ARG A 343 -1.64 -11.57 3.58
N ALA A 344 -0.46 -12.15 3.44
CA ALA A 344 0.33 -12.01 2.22
C ALA A 344 -0.32 -12.66 0.98
N TRP A 345 -0.90 -13.85 1.13
CA TRP A 345 -1.54 -14.56 0.01
C TRP A 345 -2.72 -13.78 -0.59
N THR A 346 -3.51 -13.08 0.22
CA THR A 346 -4.64 -12.26 -0.25
C THR A 346 -4.20 -11.07 -1.11
N PHE A 347 -2.90 -10.74 -1.13
CA PHE A 347 -2.38 -9.66 -1.95
C PHE A 347 -2.53 -9.97 -3.45
N GLN A 348 -2.13 -11.16 -3.88
CA GLN A 348 -2.32 -11.57 -5.28
C GLN A 348 -3.80 -11.65 -5.64
N GLU A 349 -4.62 -12.16 -4.71
CA GLU A 349 -6.06 -12.30 -4.90
C GLU A 349 -6.71 -10.94 -5.15
N ARG A 350 -6.33 -9.91 -4.38
CA ARG A 350 -6.78 -8.53 -4.57
C ARG A 350 -6.25 -7.93 -5.86
N ILE A 351 -4.94 -7.94 -6.04
CA ILE A 351 -4.25 -7.12 -7.03
C ILE A 351 -4.44 -7.66 -8.46
N LEU A 352 -4.68 -8.96 -8.61
CA LEU A 352 -4.83 -9.59 -9.93
C LEU A 352 -6.30 -9.78 -10.33
N SER A 353 -7.24 -9.72 -9.38
CA SER A 353 -8.68 -9.80 -9.68
C SER A 353 -9.13 -8.61 -10.54
N ARG A 354 -9.92 -8.88 -11.58
CA ARG A 354 -10.49 -7.84 -12.45
C ARG A 354 -11.64 -7.08 -11.79
N ARG A 355 -12.37 -7.78 -10.92
CA ARG A 355 -13.53 -7.29 -10.18
C ARG A 355 -13.53 -7.93 -8.80
N LEU A 356 -13.78 -7.13 -7.78
CA LEU A 356 -13.82 -7.53 -6.38
C LEU A 356 -15.16 -7.11 -5.78
N LEU A 357 -15.75 -7.99 -5.00
CA LEU A 357 -16.95 -7.73 -4.24
C LEU A 357 -16.66 -7.95 -2.75
N TYR A 358 -16.46 -6.86 -2.02
CA TYR A 358 -16.09 -6.88 -0.61
C TYR A 358 -17.32 -6.94 0.27
N PHE A 359 -17.43 -7.99 1.08
CA PHE A 359 -18.44 -8.14 2.12
C PHE A 359 -17.89 -7.63 3.45
N THR A 360 -18.46 -6.54 3.95
CA THR A 360 -18.07 -5.92 5.23
C THR A 360 -19.22 -6.02 6.23
N GLU A 361 -18.98 -5.61 7.48
CA GLU A 361 -19.98 -5.62 8.55
C GLU A 361 -21.15 -4.65 8.33
N ALA A 362 -20.92 -3.58 7.54
CA ALA A 362 -21.88 -2.51 7.29
C ALA A 362 -22.50 -2.59 5.88
N GLN A 363 -21.66 -2.69 4.85
CA GLN A 363 -22.12 -2.72 3.46
C GLN A 363 -21.20 -3.47 2.50
N ILE A 364 -21.67 -3.64 1.26
CA ILE A 364 -20.91 -4.25 0.18
C ILE A 364 -20.28 -3.18 -0.71
N TYR A 365 -19.04 -3.42 -1.10
CA TYR A 365 -18.32 -2.60 -2.07
C TYR A 365 -18.00 -3.42 -3.31
N PHE A 366 -18.24 -2.85 -4.48
CA PHE A 366 -17.78 -3.39 -5.75
C PHE A 366 -16.63 -2.55 -6.26
N GLN A 367 -15.52 -3.19 -6.59
CA GLN A 367 -14.35 -2.54 -7.19
C GLN A 367 -14.01 -3.22 -8.50
N CYS A 368 -13.83 -2.44 -9.56
CA CYS A 368 -13.23 -2.89 -10.80
C CYS A 368 -12.09 -1.96 -11.22
N ARG A 369 -11.52 -2.21 -12.39
CA ARG A 369 -10.43 -1.38 -12.95
C ARG A 369 -10.82 0.07 -13.19
N SER A 370 -12.11 0.36 -13.37
CA SER A 370 -12.60 1.69 -13.74
C SER A 370 -13.28 2.47 -12.61
N CYS A 371 -13.97 1.79 -11.69
CA CYS A 371 -14.76 2.43 -10.65
C CYS A 371 -14.81 1.64 -9.33
N ILE A 372 -15.26 2.33 -8.29
CA ILE A 372 -15.67 1.76 -7.01
C ILE A 372 -17.15 2.13 -6.79
N CYS A 373 -17.96 1.18 -6.33
CA CYS A 373 -19.36 1.36 -5.98
C CYS A 373 -19.59 0.85 -4.55
N CYS A 374 -20.59 1.41 -3.87
CA CYS A 374 -21.01 0.99 -2.53
C CYS A 374 -22.55 1.00 -2.43
N GLU A 375 -23.11 0.22 -1.51
CA GLU A 375 -24.56 0.06 -1.40
C GLU A 375 -25.28 1.33 -0.94
N ASP A 376 -24.65 2.18 -0.15
CA ASP A 376 -25.27 3.38 0.41
C ASP A 376 -25.39 4.57 -0.56
N VAL A 377 -24.89 4.45 -1.79
CA VAL A 377 -24.90 5.54 -2.79
C VAL A 377 -25.33 5.03 -4.16
N HIS A 378 -26.14 5.82 -4.86
CA HIS A 378 -26.44 5.63 -6.28
C HIS A 378 -25.32 6.20 -7.14
N GLY A 379 -24.82 5.42 -8.10
CA GLY A 379 -23.79 5.87 -9.07
C GLY A 379 -22.44 5.19 -8.89
N GLU A 380 -21.49 5.57 -9.73
CA GLU A 380 -20.12 5.05 -9.75
C GLU A 380 -19.14 6.12 -9.28
N TYR A 381 -18.28 5.80 -8.32
CA TYR A 381 -17.13 6.64 -8.02
C TYR A 381 -16.02 6.37 -9.05
N SER A 382 -15.71 7.36 -9.87
CA SER A 382 -14.53 7.30 -10.76
C SER A 382 -13.25 7.30 -9.93
N ARG A 383 -12.29 6.44 -10.26
CA ARG A 383 -10.96 6.38 -9.61
C ARG A 383 -10.17 7.69 -9.72
N SER A 384 -10.56 8.59 -10.62
CA SER A 384 -9.90 9.87 -10.87
C SER A 384 -10.09 10.93 -9.78
N THR A 385 -10.84 10.66 -8.69
CA THR A 385 -11.27 11.69 -7.73
C THR A 385 -10.43 11.80 -6.46
N GLY A 386 -9.33 11.05 -6.32
CA GLY A 386 -8.41 11.17 -5.18
C GLY A 386 -8.95 10.68 -3.82
N ILE A 387 -10.27 10.56 -3.67
CA ILE A 387 -10.98 10.23 -2.42
C ILE A 387 -10.81 8.76 -1.99
N ALA A 388 -10.26 7.89 -2.85
CA ALA A 388 -10.08 6.46 -2.54
C ALA A 388 -8.63 5.96 -2.71
N SER A 389 -7.63 6.84 -2.58
CA SER A 389 -6.22 6.53 -2.92
C SER A 389 -5.70 5.22 -2.30
N GLY A 390 -6.06 4.92 -1.05
CA GLY A 390 -5.64 3.68 -0.36
C GLY A 390 -6.32 2.38 -0.81
N ALA A 391 -7.49 2.47 -1.47
CA ALA A 391 -8.22 1.31 -1.99
C ALA A 391 -7.85 0.97 -3.45
N VAL A 392 -7.29 1.93 -4.19
CA VAL A 392 -6.92 1.79 -5.61
C VAL A 392 -5.80 0.75 -5.77
N ASN A 393 -5.97 -0.15 -6.75
CA ASN A 393 -4.96 -1.14 -7.10
C ASN A 393 -3.73 -0.46 -7.76
N PRO A 394 -2.52 -0.53 -7.17
CA PRO A 394 -1.31 0.07 -7.74
C PRO A 394 -0.97 -0.43 -9.15
N LEU A 395 -1.25 -1.72 -9.48
CA LEU A 395 -1.02 -2.26 -10.83
C LEU A 395 -1.88 -1.59 -11.90
N GLU A 396 -2.97 -0.93 -11.53
CA GLU A 396 -3.90 -0.30 -12.47
C GLU A 396 -3.71 1.22 -12.53
N ARG A 397 -2.68 1.75 -11.87
CA ARG A 397 -2.31 3.16 -11.98
C ARG A 397 -1.86 3.42 -13.43
N GLU A 398 -2.63 4.25 -14.13
CA GLU A 398 -2.22 4.78 -15.44
C GLU A 398 -1.02 5.70 -15.20
N VAL A 399 0.10 5.41 -15.86
CA VAL A 399 1.26 6.31 -15.93
C VAL A 399 0.84 7.49 -16.79
N ARG A 400 0.88 8.71 -16.25
CA ARG A 400 0.58 9.93 -17.01
C ARG A 400 1.88 10.59 -17.45
N ASP A 401 1.88 11.24 -18.61
CA ASP A 401 3.03 12.01 -19.09
C ASP A 401 3.44 13.17 -18.15
N THR A 402 2.54 13.59 -17.25
CA THR A 402 2.78 14.59 -16.20
C THR A 402 3.36 14.00 -14.91
N ASP A 403 3.53 12.68 -14.80
CA ASP A 403 4.19 12.08 -13.64
C ASP A 403 5.68 12.44 -13.72
N ALA A 404 6.06 13.56 -13.08
CA ALA A 404 7.41 14.11 -12.97
C ALA A 404 8.39 13.22 -12.16
N ALA A 405 8.16 11.91 -12.15
CA ALA A 405 8.96 10.94 -11.41
C ALA A 405 10.02 10.30 -12.32
N TYR A 406 11.16 9.99 -11.72
CA TYR A 406 12.34 9.38 -12.35
C TYR A 406 12.02 8.09 -13.16
N SER A 407 11.03 7.32 -12.73
CA SER A 407 10.42 6.25 -13.51
C SER A 407 8.99 5.99 -13.01
N PRO A 408 7.96 6.44 -13.74
CA PRO A 408 6.57 6.21 -13.33
C PRO A 408 6.23 4.72 -13.16
N VAL A 409 6.93 3.84 -13.89
CA VAL A 409 6.76 2.39 -13.79
C VAL A 409 7.41 1.83 -12.52
N PHE A 410 8.55 2.37 -12.09
CA PHE A 410 9.17 1.98 -10.81
C PHE A 410 8.27 2.31 -9.62
N ASN A 411 7.56 3.44 -9.66
CA ASN A 411 6.61 3.81 -8.61
C ASN A 411 5.45 2.81 -8.45
N ILE A 412 5.05 2.15 -9.55
CA ILE A 412 4.07 1.05 -9.50
C ILE A 412 4.65 -0.14 -8.72
N TYR A 413 5.87 -0.56 -9.07
CA TYR A 413 6.57 -1.64 -8.37
C TYR A 413 6.81 -1.31 -6.89
N GLU A 414 7.29 -0.09 -6.59
CA GLU A 414 7.49 0.40 -5.23
C GLU A 414 6.20 0.33 -4.41
N GLY A 415 5.09 0.83 -4.95
CA GLY A 415 3.79 0.78 -4.29
C GLY A 415 3.30 -0.65 -4.02
N LEU A 416 3.57 -1.57 -4.94
CA LEU A 416 3.24 -2.99 -4.77
C LEU A 416 4.08 -3.64 -3.67
N VAL A 417 5.39 -3.42 -3.66
CA VAL A 417 6.28 -3.97 -2.65
C VAL A 417 5.94 -3.39 -1.27
N LYS A 418 5.75 -2.08 -1.14
CA LYS A 418 5.29 -1.42 0.10
C LYS A 418 4.02 -2.05 0.65
N SER A 419 3.01 -2.23 -0.21
CA SER A 419 1.72 -2.81 0.19
C SER A 419 1.80 -4.29 0.56
N TYR A 420 2.83 -4.99 0.07
CA TYR A 420 3.04 -6.41 0.30
C TYR A 420 3.88 -6.70 1.55
N CYS A 421 4.99 -5.98 1.76
CA CYS A 421 5.93 -6.24 2.85
C CYS A 421 5.34 -6.08 4.25
N ARG A 422 4.32 -5.22 4.40
CA ARG A 422 3.54 -5.04 5.63
C ARG A 422 2.65 -6.23 6.02
N ARG A 423 2.49 -7.20 5.11
CA ARG A 423 1.59 -8.34 5.29
C ARG A 423 2.28 -9.50 5.99
N GLN A 424 1.49 -10.27 6.72
CA GLN A 424 1.86 -11.42 7.52
C GLN A 424 1.82 -12.71 6.69
N LEU A 425 2.79 -13.57 6.94
CA LEU A 425 2.94 -14.89 6.33
C LEU A 425 2.85 -15.96 7.40
N SER A 426 2.04 -16.99 7.16
CA SER A 426 2.02 -18.19 8.02
C SER A 426 3.33 -18.96 7.90
N TYR A 427 3.86 -19.07 6.68
CA TYR A 427 5.17 -19.65 6.40
C TYR A 427 6.06 -18.59 5.74
N GLN A 428 7.15 -18.23 6.42
CA GLN A 428 8.03 -17.13 6.02
C GLN A 428 8.65 -17.35 4.63
N PHE A 429 8.85 -18.61 4.23
CA PHE A 429 9.39 -18.98 2.92
C PHE A 429 8.45 -18.72 1.74
N ASP A 430 7.16 -18.51 1.98
CA ASP A 430 6.18 -18.23 0.94
C ASP A 430 6.29 -16.79 0.39
N ILE A 431 7.16 -15.93 0.96
CA ILE A 431 7.27 -14.51 0.59
C ILE A 431 7.45 -14.27 -0.90
N LEU A 432 8.23 -15.10 -1.60
CA LEU A 432 8.41 -14.97 -3.06
C LEU A 432 7.27 -15.61 -3.84
N SER A 433 6.76 -16.75 -3.38
CA SER A 433 5.63 -17.46 -3.99
C SER A 433 4.36 -16.60 -3.97
N ALA A 434 4.06 -15.98 -2.83
CA ALA A 434 2.94 -15.05 -2.64
C ALA A 434 3.18 -13.67 -3.28
N PHE A 435 4.33 -13.40 -3.91
CA PHE A 435 4.53 -12.24 -4.79
C PHE A 435 4.70 -12.61 -6.28
N SER A 436 4.85 -13.89 -6.60
CA SER A 436 5.17 -14.38 -7.96
C SER A 436 4.17 -13.96 -9.03
N GLY A 437 2.87 -13.99 -8.74
CA GLY A 437 1.82 -13.55 -9.66
C GLY A 437 1.95 -12.08 -10.06
N ILE A 438 2.39 -11.23 -9.14
CA ILE A 438 2.65 -9.81 -9.39
C ILE A 438 3.86 -9.63 -10.31
N MET A 439 4.93 -10.40 -10.07
CA MET A 439 6.10 -10.40 -10.95
C MET A 439 5.74 -10.87 -12.36
N SER A 440 4.89 -11.89 -12.50
CA SER A 440 4.36 -12.34 -13.80
C SER A 440 3.58 -11.22 -14.50
N ALA A 441 2.70 -10.54 -13.79
CA ALA A 441 1.92 -9.43 -14.34
C ALA A 441 2.82 -8.25 -14.78
N LEU A 442 3.83 -7.89 -13.98
CA LEU A 442 4.80 -6.84 -14.34
C LEU A 442 5.68 -7.25 -15.54
N ARG A 443 6.07 -8.53 -15.62
CA ARG A 443 6.82 -9.09 -16.75
C ARG A 443 6.02 -8.99 -18.04
N GLU A 444 4.74 -9.37 -18.03
CA GLU A 444 3.90 -9.33 -19.21
C GLU A 444 3.58 -7.90 -19.67
N ARG A 445 3.30 -7.01 -18.72
CA ARG A 445 2.95 -5.63 -19.03
C ARG A 445 4.14 -4.78 -19.48
N TYR A 446 5.29 -4.93 -18.84
CA TYR A 446 6.44 -4.04 -19.03
C TYR A 446 7.70 -4.73 -19.57
N GLY A 447 7.66 -6.05 -19.80
CA GLY A 447 8.84 -6.82 -20.25
C GLY A 447 9.91 -7.00 -19.16
N TRP A 448 9.56 -6.77 -17.89
CA TRP A 448 10.52 -6.78 -16.80
C TRP A 448 11.02 -8.18 -16.43
N LYS A 449 12.29 -8.25 -16.04
CA LYS A 449 12.91 -9.45 -15.47
C LYS A 449 13.19 -9.19 -14.00
N PHE A 450 13.18 -10.26 -13.22
CA PHE A 450 13.33 -10.16 -11.78
C PHE A 450 14.37 -11.16 -11.29
N ILE A 451 15.19 -10.71 -10.36
CA ILE A 451 16.05 -11.57 -9.54
C ILE A 451 15.71 -11.31 -8.07
N SER A 452 15.37 -12.37 -7.33
CA SER A 452 14.94 -12.25 -5.92
C SER A 452 13.90 -11.12 -5.77
N ALA A 453 12.88 -11.08 -6.63
CA ALA A 453 11.85 -10.05 -6.69
C ALA A 453 12.31 -8.58 -6.90
N LEU A 454 13.58 -8.30 -7.20
CA LEU A 454 14.04 -6.98 -7.66
C LEU A 454 14.04 -6.89 -9.19
N PRO A 455 13.56 -5.78 -9.80
CA PRO A 455 13.55 -5.60 -11.24
C PRO A 455 14.97 -5.38 -11.79
N GLU A 456 15.38 -6.21 -12.76
CA GLU A 456 16.70 -6.13 -13.40
C GLU A 456 16.88 -4.83 -14.21
N GLN A 457 15.81 -4.35 -14.83
CA GLN A 457 15.81 -3.12 -15.62
C GLN A 457 16.08 -1.87 -14.79
N ALA A 458 15.74 -1.91 -13.49
CA ALA A 458 15.88 -0.81 -12.54
C ALA A 458 16.80 -1.17 -11.36
N PHE A 459 17.74 -2.11 -11.56
CA PHE A 459 18.39 -2.82 -10.46
C PHE A 459 19.16 -1.90 -9.49
N GLY A 460 19.89 -0.92 -10.01
CA GLY A 460 20.62 0.05 -9.18
C GLY A 460 19.69 0.86 -8.26
N LEU A 461 18.51 1.25 -8.76
CA LEU A 461 17.49 1.92 -7.96
C LEU A 461 16.78 0.96 -7.02
N ALA A 462 16.51 -0.26 -7.48
CA ALA A 462 15.87 -1.31 -6.71
C ALA A 462 16.67 -1.69 -5.46
N LEU A 463 17.99 -1.50 -5.43
CA LEU A 463 18.86 -1.74 -4.27
C LEU A 463 18.79 -0.63 -3.19
N LEU A 464 18.21 0.53 -3.49
CA LEU A 464 18.12 1.67 -2.56
C LEU A 464 16.95 1.61 -1.57
N TRP A 465 16.24 0.49 -1.50
CA TRP A 465 15.22 0.29 -0.48
C TRP A 465 15.84 0.34 0.92
N ARG A 466 15.06 0.63 1.96
CA ARG A 466 15.46 0.54 3.37
C ARG A 466 14.33 0.00 4.24
N PRO A 467 14.65 -0.74 5.31
CA PRO A 467 13.66 -1.12 6.32
C PRO A 467 13.22 0.09 7.17
N MET A 468 11.98 0.07 7.68
CA MET A 468 11.58 0.90 8.83
C MET A 468 12.14 0.37 10.14
N ALA A 469 12.09 1.17 11.21
CA ALA A 469 12.63 0.76 12.51
C ALA A 469 11.97 -0.51 13.07
N SER A 470 10.65 -0.62 12.94
CA SER A 470 9.91 -1.82 13.34
C SER A 470 10.24 -3.08 12.53
N CYS A 471 11.03 -2.97 11.46
CA CYS A 471 11.40 -4.11 10.64
C CYS A 471 12.49 -4.94 11.28
N ARG A 472 12.41 -6.24 11.03
CA ARG A 472 13.44 -7.20 11.41
C ARG A 472 13.80 -8.09 10.23
N PRO A 473 15.07 -8.52 10.10
CA PRO A 473 15.38 -9.57 9.14
C PRO A 473 14.61 -10.84 9.53
N ARG A 474 13.99 -11.52 8.56
CA ARG A 474 13.16 -12.72 8.79
C ARG A 474 13.88 -13.88 9.48
N PHE A 475 15.22 -13.84 9.56
CA PHE A 475 16.05 -14.93 10.05
C PHE A 475 17.09 -14.51 11.11
N ARG A 476 17.04 -13.30 11.69
CA ARG A 476 18.06 -12.84 12.66
C ARG A 476 17.83 -13.23 14.13
N LEU A 477 16.91 -14.14 14.45
CA LEU A 477 16.62 -14.46 15.86
C LEU A 477 17.48 -15.63 16.38
N LYS A 478 18.43 -15.24 17.25
CA LYS A 478 19.29 -15.99 18.21
C LYS A 478 20.54 -16.70 17.66
N LEU A 479 21.69 -16.14 18.01
CA LEU A 479 23.05 -16.69 17.88
C LEU A 479 23.31 -17.98 18.69
N ASP A 480 22.39 -18.37 19.58
CA ASP A 480 22.61 -19.49 20.51
C ASP A 480 22.11 -20.85 19.98
N GLU A 481 21.46 -20.88 18.81
CA GLU A 481 21.17 -22.13 18.12
C GLU A 481 22.27 -22.43 17.10
N VAL A 482 23.19 -23.30 17.51
CA VAL A 482 24.19 -23.93 16.65
C VAL A 482 23.48 -24.47 15.39
N GLY A 483 23.64 -23.76 14.26
CA GLY A 483 23.00 -24.08 12.98
C GLY A 483 21.91 -23.10 12.50
N SER A 484 21.85 -21.86 13.00
CA SER A 484 20.85 -20.86 12.55
C SER A 484 20.94 -20.58 11.04
N ASN A 485 19.85 -20.91 10.33
CA ASN A 485 19.63 -20.79 8.89
C ASN A 485 19.60 -19.31 8.40
N PHE A 486 20.72 -18.60 8.46
CA PHE A 486 20.89 -17.35 7.70
C PHE A 486 20.83 -17.57 6.17
N ASP A 487 20.95 -18.83 5.73
CA ASP A 487 21.31 -19.26 4.37
C ASP A 487 20.19 -19.39 3.34
N LYS A 488 19.10 -18.60 3.40
CA LYS A 488 17.99 -18.77 2.42
C LYS A 488 17.56 -17.54 1.66
N PHE A 489 17.89 -16.34 2.12
CA PHE A 489 17.55 -15.12 1.40
C PHE A 489 18.73 -14.15 1.34
N PRO A 490 18.93 -13.50 0.19
CA PRO A 490 20.01 -12.55 0.05
C PRO A 490 19.78 -11.28 0.84
N SER A 491 20.81 -10.75 1.53
CA SER A 491 20.69 -9.55 2.37
C SER A 491 20.34 -8.28 1.59
N TRP A 492 20.60 -8.31 0.28
CA TRP A 492 20.32 -7.23 -0.65
C TRP A 492 18.88 -7.20 -1.16
N CYS A 493 18.08 -8.22 -0.85
CA CYS A 493 16.69 -8.30 -1.22
C CYS A 493 15.77 -7.92 -0.05
N TRP A 494 14.71 -7.18 -0.35
CA TRP A 494 13.67 -6.84 0.63
C TRP A 494 12.93 -8.08 1.16
N SER A 495 12.88 -9.19 0.42
CA SER A 495 12.21 -10.42 0.86
C SER A 495 12.87 -11.07 2.07
N ALA A 496 14.12 -10.71 2.37
CA ALA A 496 14.82 -11.12 3.58
C ALA A 496 14.30 -10.43 4.85
N TRP A 497 13.35 -9.49 4.73
CA TRP A 497 12.88 -8.62 5.81
C TRP A 497 11.37 -8.76 6.06
N GLU A 498 10.99 -8.54 7.31
CA GLU A 498 9.61 -8.47 7.79
C GLU A 498 9.32 -7.04 8.25
N GLY A 499 8.21 -6.47 7.77
CA GLY A 499 7.78 -5.10 8.11
C GLY A 499 7.80 -4.15 6.91
N ASP A 500 7.52 -2.87 7.18
CA ASP A 500 7.41 -1.83 6.17
C ASP A 500 8.77 -1.41 5.59
N ILE A 501 8.91 -1.48 4.26
CA ILE A 501 10.11 -1.00 3.56
C ILE A 501 9.82 0.24 2.74
N PHE A 502 10.84 1.06 2.50
CA PHE A 502 10.70 2.31 1.76
C PHE A 502 11.82 2.52 0.75
N TRP A 503 11.48 3.16 -0.37
CA TRP A 503 12.41 3.99 -1.10
C TRP A 503 12.13 5.42 -0.67
N ASP A 504 13.20 6.14 -0.33
CA ASP A 504 13.08 7.51 0.16
C ASP A 504 12.58 8.44 -0.95
N ALA A 505 11.53 9.22 -0.66
CA ALA A 505 10.86 10.07 -1.65
C ALA A 505 11.81 11.12 -2.25
N TRP A 506 12.66 11.75 -1.44
CA TRP A 506 13.69 12.70 -1.90
C TRP A 506 14.75 12.07 -2.82
N ARG A 507 14.83 10.74 -2.88
CA ARG A 507 15.74 9.99 -3.77
C ARG A 507 15.08 9.59 -5.10
N THR A 508 13.77 9.81 -5.26
CA THR A 508 12.97 9.18 -6.33
C THR A 508 11.83 10.03 -6.90
N HIS A 509 11.39 11.07 -6.18
CA HIS A 509 10.25 11.91 -6.53
C HIS A 509 10.67 13.39 -6.64
N SER A 510 9.98 14.13 -7.50
CA SER A 510 10.09 15.59 -7.58
C SER A 510 9.70 16.20 -6.23
N TYR A 511 10.69 16.78 -5.53
CA TYR A 511 10.52 17.38 -4.22
C TYR A 511 10.70 18.89 -4.37
N ALA A 512 9.78 19.65 -3.78
CA ALA A 512 9.63 21.10 -4.03
C ALA A 512 9.48 21.45 -5.53
N GLY A 513 8.90 20.54 -6.33
CA GLY A 513 8.68 20.75 -7.76
C GLY A 513 9.91 20.56 -8.65
N ASN A 514 11.09 20.26 -8.08
CA ASN A 514 12.32 20.00 -8.82
C ASN A 514 12.55 18.50 -9.04
N ASP A 515 12.70 18.12 -10.31
CA ASP A 515 12.87 16.73 -10.72
C ASP A 515 14.23 16.17 -10.31
N VAL A 516 14.20 14.98 -9.70
CA VAL A 516 15.41 14.23 -9.34
C VAL A 516 15.72 13.23 -10.46
N ARG A 517 16.89 13.39 -11.07
CA ARG A 517 17.45 12.46 -12.06
C ARG A 517 18.46 11.56 -11.39
N PHE A 518 18.52 10.29 -11.77
CA PHE A 518 19.48 9.33 -11.24
C PHE A 518 20.34 8.73 -12.35
N LYS A 519 21.61 8.51 -12.02
CA LYS A 519 22.58 7.81 -12.86
C LYS A 519 23.28 6.75 -12.00
N THR A 520 23.23 5.50 -12.45
CA THR A 520 24.01 4.44 -11.80
C THR A 520 25.51 4.65 -12.06
N GLU A 521 26.32 4.45 -11.02
CA GLU A 521 27.79 4.49 -11.10
C GLU A 521 28.39 3.06 -11.18
N VAL A 522 27.52 2.04 -11.16
CA VAL A 522 27.88 0.63 -11.37
C VAL A 522 27.61 0.27 -12.82
N GLU A 523 28.65 -0.15 -13.54
CA GLU A 523 28.56 -0.43 -14.98
C GLU A 523 27.72 -1.68 -15.28
N ASN A 524 27.98 -2.78 -14.57
CA ASN A 524 27.31 -4.07 -14.77
C ASN A 524 27.20 -4.83 -13.45
N PHE A 525 26.08 -5.53 -13.27
CA PHE A 525 25.90 -6.50 -12.20
C PHE A 525 25.97 -7.91 -12.78
N GLU A 526 26.71 -8.81 -12.14
CA GLU A 526 26.68 -10.23 -12.42
C GLU A 526 26.00 -10.94 -11.26
N VAL A 527 25.12 -11.89 -11.56
CA VAL A 527 24.32 -12.58 -10.56
C VAL A 527 24.54 -14.07 -10.71
N LYS A 528 24.78 -14.73 -9.57
CA LYS A 528 24.73 -16.18 -9.43
C LYS A 528 23.38 -16.57 -8.88
N ASP A 529 22.61 -17.31 -9.66
CA ASP A 529 21.43 -18.02 -9.18
C ASP A 529 21.63 -19.54 -9.33
N LYS A 530 20.57 -20.33 -9.11
CA LYS A 530 20.63 -21.80 -9.23
C LYS A 530 21.04 -22.29 -10.62
N THR A 531 20.94 -21.46 -11.64
CA THR A 531 21.30 -21.77 -13.03
C THR A 531 22.73 -21.37 -13.39
N GLY A 532 23.43 -20.69 -12.47
CA GLY A 532 24.81 -20.23 -12.65
C GLY A 532 24.92 -18.71 -12.74
N TRP A 533 26.06 -18.25 -13.24
CA TRP A 533 26.35 -16.82 -13.41
C TRP A 533 25.71 -16.25 -14.67
N ARG A 534 25.14 -15.05 -14.56
CA ARG A 534 24.63 -14.26 -15.69
C ARG A 534 24.79 -12.77 -15.43
N SER A 535 24.94 -11.99 -16.49
CA SER A 535 25.01 -10.53 -16.41
C SER A 535 23.63 -9.88 -16.47
N ILE A 536 23.43 -8.83 -15.69
CA ILE A 536 22.31 -7.88 -15.80
C ILE A 536 22.83 -6.68 -16.58
N ASN A 537 22.36 -6.52 -17.81
CA ASN A 537 22.66 -5.35 -18.62
C ASN A 537 21.74 -4.20 -18.20
N LEU A 538 22.32 -3.15 -17.64
CA LEU A 538 21.60 -1.92 -17.31
C LEU A 538 21.37 -1.15 -18.63
N ASN A 539 20.16 -1.18 -19.18
CA ASN A 539 19.81 -0.36 -20.34
C ASN A 539 19.81 1.12 -19.92
N LEU A 540 20.94 1.80 -20.12
CA LEU A 540 21.17 3.21 -19.79
C LEU A 540 20.24 4.17 -20.55
N GLU A 541 19.62 3.74 -21.66
CA GLU A 541 18.77 4.60 -22.51
C GLU A 541 17.36 4.85 -21.95
N HIS A 542 16.84 4.02 -21.03
CA HIS A 542 15.46 4.15 -20.53
C HIS A 542 15.32 5.08 -19.31
N TYR A 543 16.42 5.61 -18.78
CA TYR A 543 16.41 6.49 -17.60
C TYR A 543 16.35 7.98 -17.92
N THR A 544 16.39 8.33 -19.20
CA THR A 544 16.35 9.72 -19.68
C THR A 544 15.02 9.95 -20.38
N LEU A 545 14.02 10.42 -19.64
CA LEU A 545 12.87 11.07 -20.28
C LEU A 545 13.37 12.34 -20.98
N LYS A 546 12.89 12.53 -22.21
CA LYS A 546 13.29 13.55 -23.17
C LYS A 546 13.18 14.98 -22.57
N HIS A 547 14.30 15.52 -22.11
CA HIS A 547 14.59 16.95 -22.27
C HIS A 547 16.09 17.10 -22.59
N GLN A 548 16.36 17.85 -23.65
CA GLN A 548 17.67 18.04 -24.24
C GLN A 548 18.70 18.49 -23.18
N SER A 549 19.65 17.62 -22.84
CA SER A 549 20.92 18.11 -22.30
C SER A 549 21.66 18.84 -23.42
N PRO A 550 22.33 19.98 -23.15
CA PRO A 550 23.25 20.58 -24.10
C PRO A 550 24.32 19.55 -24.44
N ALA A 551 24.66 19.43 -25.72
CA ALA A 551 25.67 18.51 -26.21
C ALA A 551 26.98 18.66 -25.43
N THR A 552 27.30 17.68 -24.59
CA THR A 552 28.65 17.48 -24.05
C THR A 552 29.25 16.24 -24.71
N SER A 553 30.48 16.42 -25.17
CA SER A 553 31.24 15.53 -26.04
C SER A 553 31.23 14.07 -25.58
N LYS A 554 30.99 13.16 -26.53
CA LYS A 554 31.39 11.76 -26.41
C LYS A 554 32.90 11.68 -26.23
N THR A 555 33.38 11.63 -25.00
CA THR A 555 34.73 11.18 -24.69
C THR A 555 34.65 9.72 -24.29
N SER A 556 34.92 8.84 -25.24
CA SER A 556 35.24 7.44 -24.95
C SER A 556 36.54 7.40 -24.15
N PHE A 557 36.46 7.22 -22.84
CA PHE A 557 37.63 6.89 -22.04
C PHE A 557 37.84 5.37 -22.12
N SER A 558 38.74 4.96 -23.02
CA SER A 558 39.44 3.69 -22.90
C SER A 558 40.56 3.86 -21.88
N LEU A 559 40.30 3.51 -20.62
CA LEU A 559 41.35 3.30 -19.62
C LEU A 559 41.27 1.83 -19.19
N ILE A 560 42.01 1.00 -19.93
CA ILE A 560 42.54 -0.25 -19.42
C ILE A 560 43.69 0.17 -18.50
N GLU A 561 43.40 0.44 -17.23
CA GLU A 561 44.43 0.45 -16.19
C GLU A 561 44.57 -0.98 -15.65
N GLU A 562 45.81 -1.40 -15.51
CA GLU A 562 46.24 -2.75 -15.17
C GLU A 562 45.53 -3.28 -13.92
N VAL A 563 44.72 -4.32 -14.13
CA VAL A 563 44.13 -5.17 -13.10
C VAL A 563 45.29 -5.78 -12.29
N THR A 564 45.44 -5.38 -11.03
CA THR A 564 46.36 -6.10 -10.14
C THR A 564 45.75 -7.47 -9.81
N GLU A 565 46.53 -8.53 -10.04
CA GLU A 565 46.17 -9.96 -9.98
C GLU A 565 45.67 -10.50 -8.62
N ARG A 566 45.22 -9.66 -7.66
CA ARG A 566 44.81 -10.12 -6.32
C ARG A 566 43.31 -10.26 -6.07
N ASP A 567 42.45 -9.77 -6.96
CA ASP A 567 40.98 -9.75 -6.74
C ASP A 567 40.20 -10.84 -7.50
N HIS A 568 40.90 -11.77 -8.16
CA HIS A 568 40.27 -12.92 -8.80
C HIS A 568 40.28 -14.16 -7.91
N GLY A 569 39.11 -14.48 -7.34
CA GLY A 569 38.74 -15.86 -7.03
C GLY A 569 38.50 -16.15 -5.56
N ILE A 570 37.37 -15.68 -5.02
CA ILE A 570 36.75 -16.38 -3.89
C ILE A 570 36.38 -17.80 -4.39
N PRO A 571 36.85 -18.88 -3.75
CA PRO A 571 36.47 -20.24 -4.14
C PRO A 571 34.95 -20.37 -4.09
N GLU A 572 34.31 -20.87 -5.14
CA GLU A 572 32.84 -20.95 -5.19
C GLU A 572 32.22 -21.72 -4.01
N GLY A 573 32.96 -22.67 -3.43
CA GLY A 573 32.54 -23.41 -2.23
C GLY A 573 32.56 -22.61 -0.92
N SER A 574 33.01 -21.36 -0.94
CA SER A 574 32.99 -20.44 0.21
C SER A 574 31.88 -19.39 0.14
N LEU A 575 31.06 -19.42 -0.92
CA LEU A 575 29.87 -18.59 -1.03
C LEU A 575 28.67 -19.30 -0.38
N PRO A 576 27.74 -18.57 0.26
CA PRO A 576 26.54 -19.14 0.82
C PRO A 576 25.60 -19.67 -0.28
N ASP A 577 24.72 -20.62 0.06
CA ASP A 577 23.70 -21.20 -0.85
C ASP A 577 22.49 -20.26 -1.04
N VAL A 578 22.78 -19.02 -1.42
CA VAL A 578 21.79 -17.97 -1.74
C VAL A 578 22.21 -17.26 -3.03
N PRO A 579 21.29 -16.54 -3.71
CA PRO A 579 21.66 -15.72 -4.85
C PRO A 579 22.71 -14.66 -4.46
N VAL A 580 23.86 -14.67 -5.14
CA VAL A 580 24.96 -13.72 -4.91
C VAL A 580 25.04 -12.75 -6.08
N ILE A 581 25.26 -11.47 -5.81
CA ILE A 581 25.59 -10.49 -6.85
C ILE A 581 27.06 -10.07 -6.74
N ARG A 582 27.73 -9.89 -7.87
CA ARG A 582 29.06 -9.30 -7.94
C ARG A 582 29.11 -8.14 -8.92
N PHE A 583 29.85 -7.10 -8.57
CA PHE A 583 29.98 -5.90 -9.40
C PHE A 583 31.21 -5.08 -8.98
N TRP A 584 31.75 -4.30 -9.92
CA TRP A 584 32.80 -3.33 -9.62
C TRP A 584 32.16 -2.02 -9.15
N ALA A 585 32.66 -1.48 -8.04
CA ALA A 585 32.21 -0.19 -7.52
C ALA A 585 33.34 0.55 -6.81
N GLU A 586 33.18 1.86 -6.70
CA GLU A 586 33.96 2.67 -5.78
C GLU A 586 33.54 2.38 -4.34
N ALA A 587 34.52 2.29 -3.45
CA ALA A 587 34.28 2.00 -2.05
C ALA A 587 35.18 2.79 -1.10
N ILE A 588 34.69 3.01 0.10
CA ILE A 588 35.38 3.69 1.19
C ILE A 588 35.26 2.84 2.45
N GLN A 589 36.41 2.52 3.07
CA GLN A 589 36.44 1.88 4.38
C GLN A 589 35.98 2.88 5.46
N LEU A 590 35.04 2.48 6.32
CA LEU A 590 34.70 3.29 7.49
C LEU A 590 35.93 3.40 8.41
N GLY A 591 36.27 4.64 8.79
CA GLY A 591 37.56 5.05 9.35
C GLY A 591 38.14 6.28 8.67
N ARG A 592 37.88 6.47 7.36
CA ARG A 592 38.11 7.75 6.64
C ARG A 592 36.91 8.69 6.70
N LEU A 593 35.74 8.11 6.93
CA LEU A 593 34.52 8.76 7.38
C LEU A 593 34.10 8.03 8.66
N TYR A 594 33.49 8.74 9.59
CA TYR A 594 32.92 8.11 10.78
C TYR A 594 31.43 8.39 10.88
N VAL A 595 30.78 7.59 11.72
CA VAL A 595 29.33 7.51 11.81
C VAL A 595 28.94 7.75 13.26
N SER A 596 27.91 8.55 13.52
CA SER A 596 27.44 8.91 14.86
C SER A 596 25.93 8.82 14.96
N SER A 597 25.43 8.32 16.09
CA SER A 597 24.01 8.28 16.44
C SER A 597 23.46 9.60 16.96
N GLU A 598 24.31 10.60 17.19
CA GLU A 598 23.90 11.95 17.57
C GLU A 598 24.19 12.91 16.43
N LYS A 599 23.17 13.70 16.04
CA LYS A 599 23.33 14.83 15.13
C LYS A 599 24.05 15.95 15.85
N LYS A 600 25.35 16.10 15.59
CA LYS A 600 26.11 17.30 15.95
C LYS A 600 25.60 18.47 15.12
N LEU A 601 24.99 19.45 15.77
CA LEU A 601 24.56 20.69 15.13
C LEU A 601 25.70 21.72 15.15
N PRO A 602 25.85 22.56 14.09
CA PRO A 602 26.78 23.67 14.12
C PRO A 602 26.47 24.62 15.29
N LYS A 603 27.51 25.16 15.95
CA LYS A 603 27.38 26.02 17.15
C LYS A 603 26.53 27.29 16.93
N ASP A 604 26.37 27.74 15.68
CA ASP A 604 25.61 28.94 15.29
C ASP A 604 24.26 28.64 14.61
N SER A 605 23.81 27.38 14.55
CA SER A 605 22.53 27.08 13.91
C SER A 605 21.36 27.39 14.85
N SER A 606 20.45 28.29 14.45
CA SER A 606 19.11 28.44 15.04
C SER A 606 18.19 27.25 14.71
N TYR A 607 18.74 26.21 14.09
CA TYR A 607 18.05 24.99 13.71
C TYR A 607 17.62 24.26 14.98
N THR A 608 16.34 24.38 15.32
CA THR A 608 15.75 23.53 16.35
C THR A 608 15.43 22.20 15.69
N VAL A 609 16.15 21.15 16.10
CA VAL A 609 15.77 19.78 15.76
C VAL A 609 14.40 19.55 16.39
N SER A 610 13.36 19.64 15.57
CA SER A 610 12.08 19.05 15.92
C SER A 610 12.34 17.56 16.04
N SER A 611 12.26 17.02 17.26
CA SER A 611 12.38 15.58 17.55
C SER A 611 11.32 14.70 16.86
N MET A 612 10.56 15.28 15.93
CA MET A 612 9.31 14.75 15.39
C MET A 612 9.19 14.88 13.87
N SER A 613 10.27 15.19 13.14
CA SER A 613 10.22 15.03 11.68
C SER A 613 10.10 13.55 11.34
N TRP A 614 9.14 13.17 10.50
CA TRP A 614 8.99 11.79 9.97
C TRP A 614 10.27 11.32 9.24
N ILE A 615 11.12 12.26 8.83
CA ILE A 615 12.41 12.08 8.15
C ILE A 615 13.56 11.83 9.16
N GLU A 616 13.43 12.27 10.41
CA GLU A 616 14.47 12.19 11.45
C GLU A 616 14.25 11.08 12.49
N THR A 617 13.12 10.36 12.46
CA THR A 617 12.68 9.54 13.61
C THR A 617 13.10 8.07 13.63
N PHE A 618 13.68 7.48 12.58
CA PHE A 618 13.82 6.01 12.52
C PHE A 618 15.19 5.51 12.04
N ASN A 619 16.04 5.03 12.98
CA ASN A 619 17.33 4.36 12.75
C ASN A 619 18.29 5.05 11.76
N LYS A 620 18.22 6.38 11.74
CA LYS A 620 19.13 7.23 10.98
C LYS A 620 20.43 7.35 11.75
N VAL A 621 21.54 7.34 11.01
CA VAL A 621 22.87 7.58 11.55
C VAL A 621 23.56 8.61 10.67
N TRP A 622 24.27 9.54 11.30
CA TRP A 622 24.89 10.67 10.62
C TRP A 622 26.33 10.34 10.28
N VAL A 623 26.74 10.68 9.06
CA VAL A 623 28.10 10.48 8.54
C VAL A 623 28.85 11.79 8.62
N TYR A 624 30.08 11.73 9.13
CA TYR A 624 30.97 12.86 9.33
C TYR A 624 32.29 12.64 8.61
N ASP A 625 32.86 13.75 8.12
CA ASP A 625 34.24 13.76 7.65
C ASP A 625 35.24 13.84 8.81
N ILE A 626 36.53 13.68 8.51
CA ILE A 626 37.62 13.75 9.50
C ILE A 626 37.74 15.09 10.24
N GLU A 627 37.06 16.14 9.77
CA GLU A 627 37.03 17.48 10.35
C GLU A 627 35.74 17.74 11.16
N ASP A 628 34.92 16.71 11.41
CA ASP A 628 33.66 16.75 12.15
C ASP A 628 32.52 17.54 11.47
N HIS A 629 32.56 17.66 10.14
CA HIS A 629 31.43 18.19 9.37
C HIS A 629 30.49 17.07 8.95
N HIS A 630 29.19 17.26 9.17
CA HIS A 630 28.15 16.35 8.73
C HIS A 630 28.10 16.31 7.19
N CYS A 631 28.38 15.14 6.61
CA CYS A 631 28.57 14.99 5.17
C CYS A 631 27.69 13.91 4.53
N GLY A 632 26.77 13.33 5.30
CA GLY A 632 25.82 12.36 4.79
C GLY A 632 25.02 11.66 5.88
N THR A 633 24.11 10.80 5.45
CA THR A 633 23.21 10.07 6.35
C THR A 633 23.02 8.64 5.87
N LEU A 634 22.93 7.70 6.81
CA LEU A 634 22.66 6.28 6.57
C LEU A 634 21.37 5.88 7.30
N THR A 635 20.65 4.91 6.75
CA THR A 635 19.45 4.36 7.39
C THR A 635 19.42 2.85 7.20
N GLY A 636 19.23 2.13 8.30
CA GLY A 636 19.17 0.67 8.36
C GLY A 636 18.23 0.20 9.47
N ASP A 637 18.45 -1.01 9.97
CA ASP A 637 17.66 -1.58 11.06
C ASP A 637 18.05 -1.05 12.45
N GLU A 638 17.31 -1.45 13.49
CA GLU A 638 17.56 -1.02 14.87
C GLU A 638 18.93 -1.47 15.38
N SER A 639 19.46 -2.56 14.84
CA SER A 639 20.79 -3.06 15.21
C SER A 639 21.93 -2.31 14.54
N LEU A 640 21.66 -1.47 13.52
CA LEU A 640 22.70 -0.66 12.87
C LEU A 640 23.49 0.17 13.89
N GLN A 641 22.79 0.76 14.86
CA GLN A 641 23.41 1.58 15.90
C GLN A 641 24.27 0.73 16.85
N ALA A 642 23.75 -0.42 17.30
CA ALA A 642 24.48 -1.31 18.19
C ALA A 642 25.73 -1.91 17.53
N ASN A 643 25.61 -2.37 16.28
CA ASN A 643 26.64 -3.13 15.59
C ASN A 643 27.80 -2.27 15.07
N LEU A 644 27.58 -0.95 14.87
CA LEU A 644 28.64 -0.03 14.46
C LEU A 644 29.66 0.24 15.58
N GLY A 645 29.29 0.00 16.85
CA GLY A 645 30.13 0.26 18.03
C GLY A 645 31.23 -0.78 18.28
N ASP A 646 31.09 -2.01 17.77
CA ASP A 646 31.97 -3.13 18.12
C ASP A 646 33.26 -3.20 17.30
N ASP A 647 33.20 -2.98 15.97
CA ASP A 647 34.36 -3.01 15.07
C ASP A 647 34.05 -2.31 13.73
N ILE A 648 34.34 -1.01 13.65
CA ILE A 648 34.05 -0.20 12.46
C ILE A 648 34.86 -0.64 11.21
N SER A 649 35.97 -1.36 11.40
CA SER A 649 36.85 -1.82 10.31
C SER A 649 36.23 -2.91 9.44
N LYS A 650 35.13 -3.52 9.90
CA LYS A 650 34.37 -4.49 9.09
C LYS A 650 33.42 -3.83 8.11
N TYR A 651 33.22 -2.52 8.18
CA TYR A 651 32.20 -1.83 7.40
C TYR A 651 32.76 -0.96 6.30
N GLU A 652 32.14 -1.05 5.13
CA GLU A 652 32.55 -0.32 3.95
C GLU A 652 31.33 0.35 3.30
N LEU A 653 31.54 1.56 2.79
CA LEU A 653 30.57 2.28 1.97
C LEU A 653 30.84 1.97 0.50
N ILE A 654 29.80 1.62 -0.23
CA ILE A 654 29.84 1.32 -1.66
C ILE A 654 29.01 2.36 -2.41
N LEU A 655 29.58 2.97 -3.46
CA LEU A 655 28.86 3.90 -4.33
C LEU A 655 27.99 3.11 -5.31
N LEU A 656 26.70 3.42 -5.34
CA LEU A 656 25.74 2.79 -6.26
C LEU A 656 25.32 3.72 -7.40
N SER A 657 25.08 4.98 -7.08
CA SER A 657 24.50 5.95 -8.01
C SER A 657 24.68 7.39 -7.56
N ARG A 658 24.42 8.30 -8.48
CA ARG A 658 24.40 9.74 -8.29
C ARG A 658 23.02 10.29 -8.62
N CYS A 659 22.57 11.24 -7.81
CA CYS A 659 21.38 12.03 -8.08
C CYS A 659 21.77 13.40 -8.64
N TYR A 660 20.97 13.88 -9.59
CA TYR A 660 21.00 15.24 -10.09
C TYR A 660 19.67 15.92 -9.77
N GLN A 661 19.72 17.10 -9.17
CA GLN A 661 18.56 17.90 -8.85
C GLN A 661 18.91 19.38 -8.99
N ASP A 662 18.03 20.17 -9.58
CA ASP A 662 18.19 21.61 -9.59
C ASP A 662 18.10 22.16 -8.15
N VAL A 663 18.76 23.29 -7.90
CA VAL A 663 18.80 23.88 -6.56
C VAL A 663 17.39 24.30 -6.15
N VAL A 664 16.94 23.80 -5.00
CA VAL A 664 15.67 24.15 -4.36
C VAL A 664 15.79 25.54 -3.77
N THR A 665 14.86 26.42 -4.13
CA THR A 665 14.76 27.79 -3.63
C THR A 665 13.65 27.94 -2.58
N ASP A 666 13.67 29.03 -1.81
CA ASP A 666 12.57 29.31 -0.87
C ASP A 666 11.22 29.48 -1.58
N ALA A 667 11.24 30.02 -2.80
CA ALA A 667 10.04 30.15 -3.64
C ALA A 667 9.48 28.78 -4.07
N ASP A 668 10.35 27.79 -4.34
CA ASP A 668 9.93 26.43 -4.66
C ASP A 668 9.23 25.75 -3.47
N ILE A 669 9.75 25.99 -2.25
CA ILE A 669 9.14 25.51 -1.01
C ILE A 669 7.79 26.19 -0.76
N GLU A 670 7.73 27.51 -0.90
CA GLU A 670 6.48 28.27 -0.73
C GLU A 670 5.41 27.82 -1.72
N ALA A 671 5.76 27.67 -3.00
CA ALA A 671 4.87 27.24 -4.07
C ALA A 671 4.35 25.80 -3.90
N ASN A 672 5.06 24.97 -3.13
CA ASN A 672 4.69 23.58 -2.87
C ASN A 672 4.36 23.33 -1.39
N SER A 673 4.14 24.38 -0.60
CA SER A 673 3.95 24.29 0.86
C SER A 673 2.82 23.33 1.27
N ASP A 674 1.75 23.24 0.48
CA ASP A 674 0.63 22.30 0.70
C ASP A 674 1.02 20.81 0.54
N ARG A 675 2.15 20.52 -0.12
CA ARG A 675 2.62 19.17 -0.47
C ARG A 675 3.90 18.76 0.26
N LEU A 676 4.57 19.70 0.92
CA LEU A 676 5.81 19.47 1.63
C LEU A 676 5.54 19.24 3.12
N PRO A 677 6.34 18.40 3.79
CA PRO A 677 6.36 18.35 5.25
C PRO A 677 6.59 19.75 5.83
N PRO A 678 5.88 20.13 6.91
CA PRO A 678 5.97 21.46 7.51
C PRO A 678 7.34 21.72 8.18
N GLU A 679 8.19 20.71 8.26
CA GLU A 679 9.47 20.72 8.98
C GLU A 679 10.59 21.48 8.26
N HIS A 680 10.38 21.90 7.01
CA HIS A 680 11.37 22.61 6.19
C HIS A 680 10.80 23.94 5.67
N PRO A 681 10.67 24.98 6.53
CA PRO A 681 10.15 26.29 6.13
C PRO A 681 11.06 27.06 5.16
N ARG A 682 12.32 26.64 4.98
CA ARG A 682 13.33 27.29 4.13
C ARG A 682 14.20 26.28 3.38
N SER A 683 14.74 26.67 2.23
CA SER A 683 15.55 25.79 1.36
C SER A 683 16.88 25.41 2.00
N GLN A 684 17.45 26.32 2.80
CA GLN A 684 18.66 26.03 3.56
C GLN A 684 18.43 24.89 4.58
N GLU A 685 17.28 24.89 5.27
CA GLU A 685 16.93 23.86 6.25
C GLU A 685 16.69 22.49 5.61
N TYR A 686 16.20 22.48 4.36
CA TYR A 686 16.08 21.26 3.54
C TYR A 686 17.46 20.61 3.31
N TYR A 687 18.46 21.37 2.85
CA TYR A 687 19.80 20.81 2.61
C TYR A 687 20.54 20.46 3.92
N GLN A 688 20.34 21.25 4.98
CA GLN A 688 20.92 21.02 6.31
C GLN A 688 20.43 19.72 6.98
N ALA A 689 19.28 19.18 6.56
CA ALA A 689 18.77 17.89 7.03
C ALA A 689 19.68 16.72 6.63
N VAL A 690 20.49 16.89 5.58
CA VAL A 690 21.29 15.82 4.99
C VAL A 690 22.80 16.15 4.99
N PHE A 691 23.20 17.43 4.98
CA PHE A 691 24.61 17.85 4.94
C PHE A 691 24.84 19.19 5.65
N ASP A 692 26.05 19.41 6.17
CA ASP A 692 26.47 20.71 6.69
C ASP A 692 26.71 21.69 5.54
N THR A 693 25.71 22.54 5.27
CA THR A 693 25.75 23.51 4.17
C THR A 693 26.81 24.60 4.34
N SER A 694 27.41 24.76 5.53
CA SER A 694 28.54 25.69 5.71
C SER A 694 29.80 25.20 4.99
N ARG A 695 29.90 23.88 4.77
CA ARG A 695 31.03 23.23 4.11
C ARG A 695 30.66 22.63 2.76
N TYR A 696 29.48 22.04 2.68
CA TYR A 696 29.00 21.25 1.56
C TYR A 696 27.87 21.99 0.83
N VAL A 697 28.24 22.69 -0.23
CA VAL A 697 27.31 23.53 -0.99
C VAL A 697 26.53 22.67 -2.00
N PRO A 698 25.19 22.69 -1.97
CA PRO A 698 24.39 21.93 -2.92
C PRO A 698 24.59 22.50 -4.34
N THR A 699 25.03 21.65 -5.26
CA THR A 699 25.08 21.95 -6.71
C THR A 699 23.99 21.17 -7.44
N VAL A 700 24.15 20.88 -8.73
CA VAL A 700 23.19 20.04 -9.46
C VAL A 700 23.46 18.55 -9.26
N ASP A 701 24.70 18.10 -9.03
CA ASP A 701 25.15 16.70 -9.14
C ASP A 701 25.86 16.14 -7.90
N TRP A 702 25.59 16.77 -6.77
CA TRP A 702 26.33 16.67 -5.53
C TRP A 702 25.93 15.47 -4.65
N ALA A 703 24.73 14.90 -4.81
CA ALA A 703 24.24 13.84 -3.93
C ALA A 703 24.58 12.44 -4.47
N LEU A 704 25.31 11.65 -3.68
CA LEU A 704 25.65 10.26 -3.99
C LEU A 704 24.81 9.30 -3.16
N ASN A 705 24.19 8.29 -3.77
CA ASN A 705 23.57 7.20 -3.03
C ASN A 705 24.59 6.11 -2.75
N VAL A 706 24.70 5.75 -1.48
CA VAL A 706 25.67 4.77 -0.98
C VAL A 706 24.97 3.63 -0.28
N MET A 707 25.63 2.48 -0.26
CA MET A 707 25.22 1.30 0.49
C MET A 707 26.30 0.97 1.51
N LEU A 708 25.90 0.79 2.76
CA LEU A 708 26.77 0.29 3.81
C LEU A 708 26.75 -1.24 3.78
N VAL A 709 27.92 -1.84 3.72
CA VAL A 709 28.10 -3.28 3.75
C VAL A 709 28.99 -3.71 4.92
N GLU A 710 28.69 -4.87 5.48
CA GLU A 710 29.52 -5.54 6.48
C GLU A 710 30.32 -6.66 5.79
N ARG A 711 31.64 -6.65 5.96
CA ARG A 711 32.56 -7.67 5.47
C ARG A 711 32.44 -8.94 6.32
N LYS A 712 32.12 -10.06 5.67
CA LYS A 712 32.32 -11.42 6.16
C LYS A 712 33.60 -12.00 5.54
N GLU A 713 33.94 -13.24 5.87
CA GLU A 713 35.19 -13.88 5.43
C GLU A 713 35.41 -13.80 3.90
N SER A 714 34.36 -14.11 3.13
CA SER A 714 34.42 -14.24 1.66
C SER A 714 33.39 -13.39 0.91
N TYR A 715 32.51 -12.65 1.59
CA TYR A 715 31.44 -11.86 0.96
C TYR A 715 31.02 -10.69 1.85
N PHE A 716 30.11 -9.87 1.33
CA PHE A 716 29.53 -8.73 2.02
C PHE A 716 28.05 -8.94 2.29
N LEU A 717 27.56 -8.41 3.42
CA LEU A 717 26.14 -8.29 3.71
C LEU A 717 25.71 -6.84 3.59
N ARG A 718 24.56 -6.57 2.97
CA ARG A 718 23.96 -5.23 2.95
C ARG A 718 23.37 -4.92 4.32
N VAL A 719 23.75 -3.77 4.90
CA VAL A 719 23.32 -3.34 6.24
C VAL A 719 22.41 -2.12 6.17
N ALA A 720 22.81 -1.11 5.40
CA ALA A 720 22.10 0.17 5.33
C ALA A 720 22.26 0.82 3.96
N VAL A 721 21.43 1.82 3.68
CA VAL A 721 21.56 2.67 2.50
C VAL A 721 21.50 4.12 2.93
N GLY A 722 22.09 5.01 2.16
CA GLY A 722 22.22 6.40 2.56
C GLY A 722 22.62 7.32 1.44
N GLN A 723 22.93 8.56 1.82
CA GLN A 723 23.51 9.55 0.92
C GLN A 723 24.73 10.23 1.52
N ILE A 724 25.69 10.55 0.66
CA ILE A 724 26.91 11.27 1.00
C ILE A 724 27.16 12.37 -0.04
N HIS A 725 27.70 13.50 0.40
CA HIS A 725 28.04 14.61 -0.49
C HIS A 725 29.23 14.21 -1.38
N GLY A 726 29.16 14.54 -2.67
CA GLY A 726 30.15 14.15 -3.67
C GLY A 726 31.56 14.63 -3.35
N ASP A 727 31.70 15.84 -2.80
CA ASP A 727 33.00 16.36 -2.37
C ASP A 727 33.58 15.63 -1.15
N ALA A 728 32.73 15.25 -0.19
CA ALA A 728 33.15 14.45 0.96
C ALA A 728 33.64 13.06 0.51
N TRP A 729 32.90 12.45 -0.41
CA TRP A 729 33.27 11.17 -1.03
C TRP A 729 34.64 11.24 -1.70
N LYS A 730 34.86 12.25 -2.56
CA LYS A 730 36.16 12.47 -3.23
C LYS A 730 37.30 12.70 -2.23
N LYS A 731 37.07 13.51 -1.20
CA LYS A 731 38.07 13.82 -0.16
C LYS A 731 38.47 12.58 0.66
N ALA A 732 37.54 11.67 0.91
CA ALA A 732 37.81 10.42 1.61
C ALA A 732 38.59 9.39 0.76
N GLY A 733 38.79 9.65 -0.53
CA GLY A 733 39.69 8.88 -1.40
C GLY A 733 39.18 7.48 -1.71
N PRO A 734 38.11 7.33 -2.52
CA PRO A 734 37.53 6.03 -2.83
C PRO A 734 38.51 5.14 -3.60
N CYS A 735 38.38 3.83 -3.45
CA CYS A 735 39.07 2.85 -4.27
C CYS A 735 38.08 1.98 -5.05
N LYS A 736 38.42 1.65 -6.30
CA LYS A 736 37.62 0.70 -7.10
C LYS A 736 37.94 -0.71 -6.65
N LYS A 737 36.91 -1.53 -6.40
CA LYS A 737 37.06 -2.94 -6.02
C LYS A 737 35.91 -3.80 -6.48
N LEU A 738 36.12 -5.12 -6.46
CA LEU A 738 35.10 -6.10 -6.75
C LEU A 738 34.30 -6.42 -5.48
N VAL A 739 33.00 -6.12 -5.49
CA VAL A 739 32.07 -6.38 -4.39
C VAL A 739 31.34 -7.69 -4.65
N TRP A 740 31.28 -8.57 -3.64
CA TRP A 740 30.50 -9.81 -3.64
C TRP A 740 29.42 -9.71 -2.57
N LEU A 741 28.17 -9.48 -2.94
CA LEU A 741 27.07 -9.23 -2.01
C LEU A 741 26.16 -10.46 -1.94
N ALA A 742 26.03 -11.02 -0.75
CA ALA A 742 25.20 -12.19 -0.47
C ALA A 742 23.87 -11.80 0.16
#